data_AF-A0A8I2G4V0-F1
#
_entry.id   AF-A0A8I2G4V0-F1
#
_cell.length_a   1.000
_cell.length_b   1.000
_cell.length_c   1.000
_cell.angle_alpha   90.00
_cell.angle_beta   90.00
_cell.angle_gamma   90.00
#
_symmetry.space_group_name_H-M   'P 1'
#
loop_
_entity.id
_entity.type
_entity.pdbx_description
1 polymer ?
#
loop_
_entity_poly.entity_id
_entity_poly.type
_entity_poly.pdbx_seq_one_letter_code
_entity_poly.pdbx_strand_id
1 'polypeptide(L)'
;MKTKKTANKGRSLAVFISILLFLFLTNSSLQAQCGTSWGLVNYIRGDYVIRSIASNDSIYVAVGDGGLLWTSGNGIDWTIMPRNTTNQFSVIYEAADSQFVVVGDREYIATSSNGINWVQRKFNLSKPALWGIASDGTTYVAVGDKGTVFTSTDGATWTQRNSGTTARLFDVVYGEERFVAVAINGFYSSSDSGVTWQNHGSATGLISVTYGNGTFVAGGKNGVIYTSDNGINWTKRSTGVINYFWDLAFIPSSSLFVGVGNRGTRSTCMIITSPNGISWTWRESYVPSELLGVGVSSDKVLAGGLSGAVTISMCDPYDPQLVVASPVGGEVWDQNTTQTIRWGSFGTVGNVKLEYSTDNGGSWADIISSTANDGTHSWLVPQTPSTQCRVRVSDAAAGNPSDTSNAVFQIRSSSAGGTLTVTAPNGGEHLAIGSKYTITWTSSGVTDTIRIRFSSDGGNNFSKIADNLANSGSWTWTVPNINSSNCLIRINAINTDGLPYDVSNSTFTIGEGGGAPSITLISPNGGETLVGNTTHTIRWACSKEYDSIDIEYNDGSSWHVIKNGTEDDGEFDWTVPNIATTKARMWIKGWADDGDAVDFTDNYYTIEKGVPMGTILVTSPNGGEGWLSGSTHPITWDSLGTVGDVTISYSADDGDTWTTIKASTANDGYYSWTLPTDLTSDQCRVKVTDELYPQISDRSDYVFSVGGPPEISLSKARFNFGYLIGGAVPDIPQTLFISNNSVTPLNWTATAEASWINLNPASGTGDGVVNISINPLGMGVGEYTGTITVSDPDALNSPQTVDVYLKIKYSSEDVQPFGQFATPDDGITGVSGSVPVTGWALDDIGVVSVKIYREVNGFLSYIGDAVFVEGARPDVEQAYPDYPYNSRAGWGYMMLSNFLPDGELVLKAIASDTTGNVITLGTKTIYLDHQNGVKPFGAIDAPAQGGEAFGSTYRNQGWVLTPQPNKIPEDGSTINVFIDGVFIGKANYNIYRADIAQLFPGYANSNGAMAYLDFDTTTYSNGVHTIQWSASDDAGNSDGIGSRYFTIQNTNSGERKSSGTSEIQETGFLKNKYRPWVRMQMPTGTVTSIHDIADIPVDCTPARFRKGYNENSRLLDIYPAEGDILDVEINEGERIELQLGDGGPGTQNNRFTGFMVVGDKLHFLPIGSTLKARDGIFFWQPAAGFFGEYQLVFIARDRQGRNLKKNVLIRILPKFSK
;
A
#
# COMPACT_ATOMS: atom_id res chain seq x y z
N MET A 1 -42.20 -27.94 -77.23
CA MET A 1 -41.27 -28.87 -77.92
C MET A 1 -40.53 -28.07 -79.00
N LYS A 2 -39.20 -28.20 -79.07
CA LYS A 2 -38.27 -27.76 -80.13
C LYS A 2 -37.87 -26.27 -80.23
N THR A 3 -36.72 -25.98 -79.60
CA THR A 3 -35.46 -25.48 -80.21
C THR A 3 -35.56 -24.79 -81.58
N LYS A 4 -34.91 -23.62 -81.75
CA LYS A 4 -33.48 -23.42 -82.06
C LYS A 4 -33.22 -21.99 -82.62
N LYS A 5 -32.17 -21.36 -82.08
CA LYS A 5 -31.11 -20.56 -82.76
C LYS A 5 -31.48 -19.34 -83.60
N THR A 6 -30.78 -18.21 -83.61
CA THR A 6 -29.71 -17.53 -82.81
C THR A 6 -29.37 -16.29 -83.63
N ALA A 7 -29.33 -15.09 -83.04
CA ALA A 7 -28.45 -13.97 -83.40
C ALA A 7 -28.90 -12.71 -82.65
N ASN A 8 -28.09 -12.17 -81.72
CA ASN A 8 -28.05 -10.73 -81.49
C ASN A 8 -26.86 -10.24 -80.63
N LYS A 9 -26.19 -9.23 -81.19
CA LYS A 9 -25.48 -8.09 -80.58
C LYS A 9 -24.33 -8.34 -79.61
N GLY A 10 -23.12 -8.32 -80.16
CA GLY A 10 -21.87 -8.10 -79.46
C GLY A 10 -21.42 -6.63 -79.49
N ARG A 11 -20.70 -6.25 -78.41
CA ARG A 11 -19.90 -5.02 -78.18
C ARG A 11 -20.65 -3.77 -77.71
N SER A 12 -21.12 -3.80 -76.46
CA SER A 12 -21.12 -2.64 -75.51
C SER A 12 -21.56 -3.01 -74.08
N LEU A 13 -21.80 -4.29 -73.78
CA LEU A 13 -22.27 -4.77 -72.46
C LEU A 13 -21.28 -5.71 -71.76
N ALA A 14 -20.01 -5.70 -72.18
CA ALA A 14 -18.93 -6.50 -71.56
C ALA A 14 -17.92 -5.65 -70.74
N VAL A 15 -18.03 -4.31 -70.81
CA VAL A 15 -17.18 -3.38 -70.04
C VAL A 15 -17.87 -2.94 -68.74
N PHE A 16 -19.19 -3.02 -68.65
CA PHE A 16 -19.94 -2.68 -67.42
C PHE A 16 -20.10 -3.83 -66.42
N ILE A 17 -19.87 -5.09 -66.83
CA ILE A 17 -19.93 -6.26 -65.93
C ILE A 17 -18.51 -6.73 -65.52
N SER A 18 -17.46 -6.34 -66.25
CA SER A 18 -16.07 -6.60 -65.82
C SER A 18 -15.54 -5.56 -64.84
N ILE A 19 -16.22 -4.42 -64.64
CA ILE A 19 -15.90 -3.45 -63.58
C ILE A 19 -16.70 -3.73 -62.31
N LEU A 20 -17.84 -4.44 -62.38
CA LEU A 20 -18.61 -4.83 -61.19
C LEU A 20 -18.23 -6.19 -60.60
N LEU A 21 -17.55 -7.06 -61.36
CA LEU A 21 -17.04 -8.35 -60.86
C LEU A 21 -15.54 -8.32 -60.47
N PHE A 22 -14.86 -7.19 -60.70
CA PHE A 22 -13.50 -6.90 -60.20
C PHE A 22 -13.48 -5.90 -59.03
N LEU A 23 -14.65 -5.57 -58.48
CA LEU A 23 -14.86 -4.71 -57.31
C LEU A 23 -15.45 -5.46 -56.11
N PHE A 24 -15.36 -6.80 -56.12
CA PHE A 24 -15.66 -7.66 -54.96
C PHE A 24 -14.48 -8.58 -54.58
N LEU A 25 -13.25 -8.23 -54.99
CA LEU A 25 -12.04 -9.00 -54.64
C LEU A 25 -10.83 -8.14 -54.23
N THR A 26 -10.99 -6.85 -53.97
CA THR A 26 -9.92 -6.00 -53.43
C THR A 26 -10.50 -4.94 -52.48
N ASN A 27 -10.87 -5.38 -51.27
CA ASN A 27 -10.90 -4.58 -50.04
C ASN A 27 -11.44 -5.46 -48.91
N SER A 28 -10.83 -6.62 -48.69
CA SER A 28 -10.52 -6.95 -47.29
C SER A 28 -9.38 -6.00 -46.93
N SER A 29 -9.71 -4.81 -46.44
CA SER A 29 -8.74 -4.07 -45.63
C SER A 29 -8.19 -5.10 -44.64
N LEU A 30 -6.86 -5.23 -44.59
CA LEU A 30 -6.22 -6.02 -43.55
C LEU A 30 -6.65 -5.41 -42.21
N GLN A 31 -7.75 -5.89 -41.64
CA GLN A 31 -8.06 -5.69 -40.24
C GLN A 31 -7.03 -6.53 -39.50
N ALA A 32 -6.06 -5.86 -38.86
CA ALA A 32 -5.24 -6.52 -37.86
C ALA A 32 -6.19 -7.11 -36.81
N GLN A 33 -6.17 -8.44 -36.66
CA GLN A 33 -7.01 -9.15 -35.70
C GLN A 33 -6.43 -9.00 -34.30
N CYS A 34 -7.28 -8.89 -33.27
CA CYS A 34 -6.82 -8.84 -31.89
C CYS A 34 -5.90 -10.02 -31.56
N GLY A 35 -4.81 -9.80 -30.83
CA GLY A 35 -3.78 -10.80 -30.54
C GLY A 35 -2.73 -11.00 -31.65
N THR A 36 -2.86 -10.34 -32.81
CA THR A 36 -1.90 -10.50 -33.93
C THR A 36 -0.78 -9.46 -33.98
N SER A 37 -0.93 -8.35 -33.25
CA SER A 37 0.09 -7.30 -33.05
C SER A 37 0.11 -6.85 -31.60
N TRP A 38 1.29 -6.66 -31.02
CA TRP A 38 1.49 -6.35 -29.61
C TRP A 38 2.36 -5.11 -29.44
N GLY A 39 2.10 -4.33 -28.40
CA GLY A 39 2.84 -3.13 -28.03
C GLY A 39 3.25 -3.15 -26.56
N LEU A 40 4.44 -2.61 -26.28
CA LEU A 40 4.96 -2.44 -24.92
C LEU A 40 4.30 -1.22 -24.26
N VAL A 41 3.91 -1.36 -22.99
CA VAL A 41 3.08 -0.35 -22.31
C VAL A 41 3.80 0.35 -21.16
N ASN A 42 4.61 -0.38 -20.37
CA ASN A 42 5.64 0.13 -19.43
C ASN A 42 6.20 -1.04 -18.59
N TYR A 43 7.34 -0.83 -17.92
CA TYR A 43 7.76 -1.66 -16.79
C TYR A 43 7.21 -1.05 -15.51
N ILE A 44 6.44 -1.81 -14.72
CA ILE A 44 6.18 -1.36 -13.36
C ILE A 44 7.49 -1.48 -12.55
N ARG A 45 8.03 -0.36 -12.06
CA ARG A 45 9.33 -0.32 -11.37
C ARG A 45 9.33 -1.18 -10.10
N GLY A 46 10.18 -2.21 -10.07
CA GLY A 46 10.42 -3.12 -8.95
C GLY A 46 10.45 -4.60 -9.40
N ASP A 47 11.08 -5.48 -8.63
CA ASP A 47 11.19 -6.93 -8.92
C ASP A 47 9.85 -7.67 -8.67
N TYR A 48 8.78 -7.27 -9.35
CA TYR A 48 7.43 -7.84 -9.20
C TYR A 48 7.16 -8.94 -10.23
N VAL A 49 6.31 -9.92 -9.88
CA VAL A 49 5.95 -11.05 -10.73
C VAL A 49 4.43 -11.05 -10.94
N ILE A 50 3.95 -10.84 -12.17
CA ILE A 50 2.52 -10.93 -12.52
C ILE A 50 2.22 -12.36 -12.99
N ARG A 51 1.19 -12.99 -12.44
CA ARG A 51 0.80 -14.39 -12.72
C ARG A 51 -0.52 -14.55 -13.45
N SER A 52 -1.48 -13.65 -13.25
CA SER A 52 -2.80 -13.74 -13.88
C SER A 52 -3.43 -12.36 -13.98
N ILE A 53 -4.26 -12.15 -15.02
CA ILE A 53 -4.94 -10.89 -15.31
C ILE A 53 -6.40 -11.18 -15.68
N ALA A 54 -7.34 -10.45 -15.07
CA ALA A 54 -8.76 -10.50 -15.42
C ALA A 54 -9.31 -9.09 -15.70
N SER A 55 -10.41 -9.02 -16.45
CA SER A 55 -11.07 -7.75 -16.78
C SER A 55 -12.58 -7.88 -16.77
N ASN A 56 -13.26 -6.77 -16.45
CA ASN A 56 -14.69 -6.58 -16.69
C ASN A 56 -14.96 -5.54 -17.79
N ASP A 57 -13.98 -5.33 -18.67
CA ASP A 57 -13.90 -4.32 -19.73
C ASP A 57 -13.75 -2.86 -19.25
N SER A 58 -14.11 -2.53 -18.01
CA SER A 58 -13.91 -1.19 -17.43
C SER A 58 -12.71 -1.13 -16.47
N ILE A 59 -12.34 -2.26 -15.88
CA ILE A 59 -11.30 -2.41 -14.88
C ILE A 59 -10.52 -3.68 -15.19
N TYR A 60 -9.19 -3.57 -15.14
CA TYR A 60 -8.26 -4.68 -15.24
C TYR A 60 -7.62 -4.93 -13.88
N VAL A 61 -7.55 -6.20 -13.48
CA VAL A 61 -6.93 -6.66 -12.24
C VAL A 61 -5.78 -7.60 -12.58
N ALA A 62 -4.57 -7.30 -12.09
CA ALA A 62 -3.41 -8.18 -12.20
C ALA A 62 -2.96 -8.66 -10.82
N VAL A 63 -2.64 -9.96 -10.70
CA VAL A 63 -2.23 -10.58 -9.43
C VAL A 63 -0.90 -11.34 -9.54
N GLY A 64 -0.23 -11.57 -8.41
CA GLY A 64 1.08 -12.22 -8.43
C GLY A 64 1.79 -12.45 -7.08
N ASP A 65 3.11 -12.62 -7.11
CA ASP A 65 3.92 -12.97 -5.93
C ASP A 65 3.98 -11.84 -4.88
N GLY A 66 4.17 -12.19 -3.61
CA GLY A 66 4.16 -11.25 -2.49
C GLY A 66 2.78 -10.60 -2.23
N GLY A 67 1.71 -11.23 -2.73
CA GLY A 67 0.34 -10.70 -2.70
C GLY A 67 0.12 -9.47 -3.54
N LEU A 68 0.87 -9.41 -4.65
CA LEU A 68 0.72 -8.39 -5.68
C LEU A 68 -0.73 -8.35 -6.16
N LEU A 69 -1.33 -7.16 -6.11
CA LEU A 69 -2.64 -6.89 -6.67
C LEU A 69 -2.66 -5.47 -7.21
N TRP A 70 -2.84 -5.32 -8.53
CA TRP A 70 -2.91 -4.02 -9.20
C TRP A 70 -4.22 -3.86 -9.95
N THR A 71 -4.62 -2.59 -10.07
CA THR A 71 -5.81 -2.20 -10.84
C THR A 71 -5.45 -1.18 -11.90
N SER A 72 -6.14 -1.27 -13.03
CA SER A 72 -6.06 -0.27 -14.09
C SER A 72 -7.44 -0.02 -14.68
N GLY A 73 -7.75 1.24 -14.98
CA GLY A 73 -8.98 1.61 -15.71
C GLY A 73 -8.85 1.52 -17.23
N ASN A 74 -7.63 1.41 -17.76
CA ASN A 74 -7.37 1.43 -19.20
C ASN A 74 -6.40 0.32 -19.67
N GLY A 75 -5.88 -0.50 -18.75
CA GLY A 75 -4.90 -1.55 -19.01
C GLY A 75 -3.47 -1.04 -19.22
N ILE A 76 -3.28 0.29 -19.12
CA ILE A 76 -2.01 0.98 -19.39
C ILE A 76 -1.44 1.57 -18.11
N ASP A 77 -2.26 2.31 -17.37
CA ASP A 77 -1.89 2.96 -16.12
C ASP A 77 -2.29 2.07 -14.94
N TRP A 78 -1.31 1.50 -14.25
CA TRP A 78 -1.53 0.55 -13.16
C TRP A 78 -1.31 1.21 -11.80
N THR A 79 -2.26 1.00 -10.88
CA THR A 79 -2.18 1.46 -9.49
C THR A 79 -1.94 0.28 -8.56
N ILE A 80 -0.95 0.42 -7.67
CA ILE A 80 -0.63 -0.59 -6.66
C ILE A 80 -1.66 -0.55 -5.52
N MET A 81 -2.28 -1.68 -5.23
CA MET A 81 -3.16 -1.83 -4.07
C MET A 81 -2.35 -2.19 -2.81
N PRO A 82 -2.84 -1.89 -1.59
CA PRO A 82 -2.16 -2.23 -0.34
C PRO A 82 -1.76 -3.72 -0.30
N ARG A 83 -0.51 -4.00 0.10
CA ARG A 83 0.06 -5.36 0.04
C ARG A 83 -0.77 -6.36 0.87
N ASN A 84 -1.17 -7.45 0.24
CA ASN A 84 -1.63 -8.66 0.92
C ASN A 84 -0.41 -9.55 1.21
N THR A 85 -0.38 -10.30 2.31
CA THR A 85 0.83 -11.01 2.77
C THR A 85 1.06 -12.38 2.11
N THR A 86 0.33 -12.73 1.04
CA THR A 86 0.24 -14.09 0.46
C THR A 86 0.27 -14.05 -1.06
N ASN A 87 1.03 -14.94 -1.73
CA ASN A 87 1.08 -15.02 -3.19
C ASN A 87 -0.31 -15.27 -3.80
N GLN A 88 -0.61 -14.59 -4.89
CA GLN A 88 -1.86 -14.74 -5.63
C GLN A 88 -1.56 -15.33 -7.01
N PHE A 89 -2.25 -16.41 -7.37
CA PHE A 89 -1.90 -17.23 -8.52
C PHE A 89 -2.87 -17.06 -9.70
N SER A 90 -4.16 -16.89 -9.43
CA SER A 90 -5.17 -16.74 -10.48
C SER A 90 -6.27 -15.76 -10.09
N VAL A 91 -6.83 -15.07 -11.09
CA VAL A 91 -7.95 -14.16 -10.95
C VAL A 91 -8.93 -14.35 -12.11
N ILE A 92 -10.23 -14.32 -11.82
CA ILE A 92 -11.29 -14.26 -12.84
C ILE A 92 -12.26 -13.12 -12.54
N TYR A 93 -13.03 -12.72 -13.54
CA TYR A 93 -14.23 -11.90 -13.39
C TYR A 93 -15.45 -12.71 -13.82
N GLU A 94 -16.46 -12.79 -12.96
CA GLU A 94 -17.75 -13.37 -13.26
C GLU A 94 -18.76 -12.24 -13.52
N ALA A 95 -19.33 -12.24 -14.72
CA ALA A 95 -20.27 -11.22 -15.15
C ALA A 95 -21.65 -11.41 -14.50
N ALA A 96 -22.07 -12.64 -14.21
CA ALA A 96 -23.36 -12.94 -13.60
C ALA A 96 -23.56 -12.24 -12.25
N ASP A 97 -22.51 -12.21 -11.43
CA ASP A 97 -22.52 -11.56 -10.10
C ASP A 97 -21.72 -10.26 -10.06
N SER A 98 -21.20 -9.81 -11.21
CA SER A 98 -20.35 -8.62 -11.35
C SER A 98 -19.17 -8.59 -10.37
N GLN A 99 -18.42 -9.71 -10.30
CA GLN A 99 -17.45 -9.94 -9.24
C GLN A 99 -16.14 -10.53 -9.75
N PHE A 100 -15.01 -9.93 -9.33
CA PHE A 100 -13.69 -10.53 -9.40
C PHE A 100 -13.48 -11.52 -8.26
N VAL A 101 -12.82 -12.63 -8.55
CA VAL A 101 -12.39 -13.63 -7.57
C VAL A 101 -10.93 -13.96 -7.77
N VAL A 102 -10.14 -13.88 -6.71
CA VAL A 102 -8.70 -14.19 -6.67
C VAL A 102 -8.46 -15.41 -5.81
N VAL A 103 -7.57 -16.28 -6.26
CA VAL A 103 -7.08 -17.43 -5.50
C VAL A 103 -5.55 -17.42 -5.36
N GLY A 104 -5.02 -17.97 -4.27
CA GLY A 104 -3.60 -17.88 -3.93
C GLY A 104 -3.09 -18.92 -2.94
N ASP A 105 -1.90 -18.65 -2.38
CA ASP A 105 -1.27 -19.52 -1.39
C ASP A 105 -2.10 -19.63 -0.09
N ARG A 106 -1.89 -20.70 0.67
CA ARG A 106 -2.56 -20.93 1.98
C ARG A 106 -4.09 -20.81 1.92
N GLU A 107 -4.71 -21.34 0.87
CA GLU A 107 -6.15 -21.24 0.58
C GLU A 107 -6.67 -19.81 0.53
N TYR A 108 -5.85 -18.86 0.08
CA TYR A 108 -6.29 -17.49 -0.12
C TYR A 108 -7.37 -17.47 -1.19
N ILE A 109 -8.58 -17.05 -0.82
CA ILE A 109 -9.64 -16.66 -1.74
C ILE A 109 -10.07 -15.25 -1.36
N ALA A 110 -10.21 -14.35 -2.34
CA ALA A 110 -10.76 -13.02 -2.10
C ALA A 110 -11.68 -12.60 -3.24
N THR A 111 -12.71 -11.82 -2.92
CA THR A 111 -13.63 -11.30 -3.94
C THR A 111 -13.76 -9.79 -3.92
N SER A 112 -14.05 -9.19 -5.08
CA SER A 112 -14.19 -7.74 -5.24
C SER A 112 -15.14 -7.41 -6.38
N SER A 113 -16.06 -6.48 -6.21
CA SER A 113 -16.91 -5.99 -7.31
C SER A 113 -16.26 -4.90 -8.17
N ASN A 114 -15.20 -4.25 -7.68
CA ASN A 114 -14.57 -3.10 -8.33
C ASN A 114 -13.05 -3.24 -8.52
N GLY A 115 -12.48 -4.43 -8.23
CA GLY A 115 -11.05 -4.69 -8.32
C GLY A 115 -10.19 -3.96 -7.29
N ILE A 116 -10.76 -3.03 -6.52
CA ILE A 116 -10.04 -2.17 -5.56
C ILE A 116 -10.27 -2.66 -4.13
N ASN A 117 -11.53 -2.93 -3.77
CA ASN A 117 -11.90 -3.35 -2.43
C ASN A 117 -12.07 -4.87 -2.40
N TRP A 118 -11.15 -5.57 -1.73
CA TRP A 118 -11.13 -7.04 -1.68
C TRP A 118 -11.57 -7.57 -0.32
N VAL A 119 -12.47 -8.56 -0.35
CA VAL A 119 -12.93 -9.29 0.83
C VAL A 119 -12.31 -10.68 0.80
N GLN A 120 -11.35 -10.94 1.69
CA GLN A 120 -10.78 -12.28 1.86
C GLN A 120 -11.81 -13.22 2.50
N ARG A 121 -12.02 -14.39 1.89
CA ARG A 121 -12.88 -15.47 2.38
C ARG A 121 -11.99 -16.47 3.13
N LYS A 122 -12.16 -16.58 4.46
CA LYS A 122 -11.34 -17.46 5.32
C LYS A 122 -12.08 -18.76 5.60
N PHE A 123 -11.35 -19.89 5.61
CA PHE A 123 -11.89 -21.22 5.88
C PHE A 123 -11.04 -21.96 6.93
N ASN A 124 -11.67 -22.82 7.74
CA ASN A 124 -11.03 -23.57 8.83
C ASN A 124 -10.56 -24.96 8.40
N LEU A 125 -9.72 -25.04 7.37
CA LEU A 125 -9.21 -26.31 6.84
C LEU A 125 -7.69 -26.24 6.62
N SER A 126 -7.06 -27.38 6.30
CA SER A 126 -5.61 -27.49 6.02
C SER A 126 -5.17 -26.46 4.97
N LYS A 127 -3.91 -26.00 4.90
CA LYS A 127 -3.46 -24.83 4.08
C LYS A 127 -2.81 -25.14 2.70
N PRO A 128 -3.38 -25.87 1.70
CA PRO A 128 -2.86 -25.98 0.35
C PRO A 128 -2.97 -24.68 -0.46
N ALA A 129 -2.13 -24.50 -1.48
CA ALA A 129 -2.23 -23.39 -2.44
C ALA A 129 -3.31 -23.68 -3.50
N LEU A 130 -4.05 -22.66 -3.91
CA LEU A 130 -5.01 -22.72 -5.01
C LEU A 130 -4.42 -22.03 -6.25
N TRP A 131 -4.37 -22.74 -7.37
CA TRP A 131 -3.66 -22.33 -8.58
C TRP A 131 -4.55 -21.83 -9.69
N GLY A 132 -5.75 -22.41 -9.85
CA GLY A 132 -6.69 -22.06 -10.92
C GLY A 132 -8.10 -21.86 -10.39
N ILE A 133 -8.87 -21.01 -11.08
CA ILE A 133 -10.27 -20.75 -10.78
C ILE A 133 -11.06 -20.55 -12.09
N ALA A 134 -12.26 -21.11 -12.15
CA ALA A 134 -13.20 -20.94 -13.27
C ALA A 134 -14.65 -20.84 -12.75
N SER A 135 -15.56 -20.44 -13.64
CA SER A 135 -16.99 -20.38 -13.36
C SER A 135 -17.81 -20.86 -14.55
N ASP A 136 -18.97 -21.47 -14.27
CA ASP A 136 -19.98 -21.81 -15.27
C ASP A 136 -21.10 -20.75 -15.40
N GLY A 137 -20.92 -19.60 -14.74
CA GLY A 137 -21.91 -18.54 -14.62
C GLY A 137 -22.85 -18.69 -13.42
N THR A 138 -22.81 -19.83 -12.72
CA THR A 138 -23.61 -20.10 -11.51
C THR A 138 -22.79 -20.68 -10.36
N THR A 139 -21.66 -21.33 -10.67
CA THR A 139 -20.79 -22.02 -9.74
C THR A 139 -19.34 -21.71 -10.06
N TYR A 140 -18.63 -21.16 -9.07
CA TYR A 140 -17.18 -21.03 -9.05
C TYR A 140 -16.53 -22.35 -8.65
N VAL A 141 -15.41 -22.69 -9.32
CA VAL A 141 -14.59 -23.87 -9.03
C VAL A 141 -13.13 -23.42 -8.91
N ALA A 142 -12.53 -23.62 -7.73
CA ALA A 142 -11.12 -23.35 -7.46
C ALA A 142 -10.36 -24.66 -7.23
N VAL A 143 -9.19 -24.81 -7.84
CA VAL A 143 -8.39 -26.05 -7.81
C VAL A 143 -6.95 -25.79 -7.34
N GLY A 144 -6.30 -26.78 -6.73
CA GLY A 144 -4.97 -26.56 -6.18
C GLY A 144 -4.14 -27.77 -5.77
N ASP A 145 -3.20 -27.52 -4.86
CA ASP A 145 -2.27 -28.51 -4.32
C ASP A 145 -2.99 -29.70 -3.68
N LYS A 146 -2.36 -30.88 -3.74
CA LYS A 146 -2.89 -32.12 -3.14
C LYS A 146 -4.26 -32.54 -3.68
N GLY A 147 -4.61 -32.13 -4.90
CA GLY A 147 -5.90 -32.43 -5.51
C GLY A 147 -7.06 -31.65 -4.90
N THR A 148 -6.79 -30.56 -4.20
CA THR A 148 -7.82 -29.74 -3.58
C THR A 148 -8.75 -29.14 -4.63
N VAL A 149 -10.06 -29.24 -4.38
CA VAL A 149 -11.11 -28.58 -5.16
C VAL A 149 -12.08 -27.91 -4.18
N PHE A 150 -12.46 -26.67 -4.48
CA PHE A 150 -13.53 -25.96 -3.80
C PHE A 150 -14.58 -25.48 -4.79
N THR A 151 -15.86 -25.57 -4.42
CA THR A 151 -16.98 -25.04 -5.20
C THR A 151 -17.74 -23.98 -4.42
N SER A 152 -18.21 -22.92 -5.08
CA SER A 152 -19.05 -21.87 -4.47
C SER A 152 -20.10 -21.41 -5.47
N THR A 153 -21.29 -21.02 -5.02
CA THR A 153 -22.33 -20.41 -5.88
C THR A 153 -22.45 -18.91 -5.71
N ASP A 154 -21.70 -18.31 -4.78
CA ASP A 154 -21.82 -16.89 -4.38
C ASP A 154 -20.46 -16.19 -4.26
N GLY A 155 -19.36 -16.90 -4.55
CA GLY A 155 -17.98 -16.44 -4.37
C GLY A 155 -17.56 -16.25 -2.91
N ALA A 156 -18.49 -16.36 -1.95
CA ALA A 156 -18.26 -16.08 -0.54
C ALA A 156 -18.14 -17.37 0.28
N THR A 157 -18.98 -18.36 0.01
CA THR A 157 -19.08 -19.63 0.71
C THR A 157 -18.55 -20.75 -0.15
N TRP A 158 -17.47 -21.39 0.28
CA TRP A 158 -16.78 -22.42 -0.49
C TRP A 158 -16.86 -23.78 0.20
N THR A 159 -17.20 -24.81 -0.57
CA THR A 159 -17.31 -26.19 -0.11
C THR A 159 -16.18 -27.02 -0.72
N GLN A 160 -15.39 -27.68 0.12
CA GLN A 160 -14.34 -28.60 -0.36
C GLN A 160 -14.98 -29.83 -1.01
N ARG A 161 -14.48 -30.22 -2.19
CA ARG A 161 -14.91 -31.39 -2.96
C ARG A 161 -13.78 -32.40 -3.08
N ASN A 162 -14.14 -33.66 -3.27
CA ASN A 162 -13.17 -34.72 -3.51
C ASN A 162 -12.90 -34.82 -5.01
N SER A 163 -11.65 -34.55 -5.42
CA SER A 163 -11.20 -34.69 -6.80
C SER A 163 -10.85 -36.12 -7.20
N GLY A 164 -10.77 -37.05 -6.23
CA GLY A 164 -10.31 -38.42 -6.46
C GLY A 164 -8.80 -38.54 -6.73
N THR A 165 -8.01 -37.48 -6.50
CA THR A 165 -6.56 -37.46 -6.69
C THR A 165 -5.84 -36.68 -5.59
N THR A 166 -4.54 -36.91 -5.44
CA THR A 166 -3.63 -36.08 -4.62
C THR A 166 -2.65 -35.30 -5.48
N ALA A 167 -2.75 -35.41 -6.80
CA ALA A 167 -1.94 -34.62 -7.73
C ALA A 167 -2.30 -33.13 -7.65
N ARG A 168 -1.31 -32.25 -7.79
CA ARG A 168 -1.55 -30.81 -7.95
C ARG A 168 -2.36 -30.57 -9.22
N LEU A 169 -3.49 -29.88 -9.06
CA LEU A 169 -4.29 -29.32 -10.14
C LEU A 169 -3.76 -27.91 -10.41
N PHE A 170 -3.29 -27.65 -11.63
CA PHE A 170 -2.63 -26.39 -11.99
C PHE A 170 -3.60 -25.33 -12.49
N ASP A 171 -4.62 -25.74 -13.23
CA ASP A 171 -5.57 -24.83 -13.86
C ASP A 171 -6.91 -25.53 -14.15
N VAL A 172 -7.98 -24.76 -14.31
CA VAL A 172 -9.34 -25.22 -14.56
C VAL A 172 -10.08 -24.27 -15.51
N VAL A 173 -10.90 -24.81 -16.40
CA VAL A 173 -11.76 -24.04 -17.31
C VAL A 173 -13.14 -24.68 -17.44
N TYR A 174 -14.15 -23.89 -17.79
CA TYR A 174 -15.49 -24.37 -18.12
C TYR A 174 -15.76 -24.32 -19.63
N GLY A 175 -16.37 -25.37 -20.18
CA GLY A 175 -16.78 -25.47 -21.58
C GLY A 175 -17.56 -26.76 -21.84
N GLU A 176 -18.33 -26.84 -22.93
CA GLU A 176 -19.11 -28.06 -23.28
C GLU A 176 -19.89 -28.66 -22.08
N GLU A 177 -20.50 -27.79 -21.27
CA GLU A 177 -21.28 -28.15 -20.07
C GLU A 177 -20.48 -28.93 -19.01
N ARG A 178 -19.17 -28.67 -18.89
CA ARG A 178 -18.31 -29.29 -17.87
C ARG A 178 -17.11 -28.44 -17.47
N PHE A 179 -16.65 -28.64 -16.25
CA PHE A 179 -15.34 -28.19 -15.79
C PHE A 179 -14.27 -29.18 -16.20
N VAL A 180 -13.13 -28.66 -16.64
CA VAL A 180 -11.95 -29.42 -17.05
C VAL A 180 -10.74 -28.84 -16.31
N ALA A 181 -10.05 -29.68 -15.54
CA ALA A 181 -8.83 -29.32 -14.82
C ALA A 181 -7.64 -30.14 -15.33
N VAL A 182 -6.47 -29.51 -15.34
CA VAL A 182 -5.20 -30.16 -15.70
C VAL A 182 -4.32 -30.39 -14.48
N ALA A 183 -3.68 -31.55 -14.43
CA ALA A 183 -2.82 -31.96 -13.33
C ALA A 183 -1.45 -32.42 -13.83
N ILE A 184 -0.50 -32.63 -12.91
CA ILE A 184 0.84 -33.15 -13.25
C ILE A 184 0.80 -34.52 -13.96
N ASN A 185 -0.29 -35.28 -13.80
CA ASN A 185 -0.43 -36.66 -14.25
C ASN A 185 -1.66 -36.95 -15.13
N GLY A 186 -2.44 -35.94 -15.54
CA GLY A 186 -3.61 -36.20 -16.39
C GLY A 186 -4.62 -35.06 -16.51
N PHE A 187 -5.75 -35.41 -17.12
CA PHE A 187 -6.92 -34.55 -17.32
C PHE A 187 -8.05 -35.00 -16.41
N TYR A 188 -8.70 -34.05 -15.75
CA TYR A 188 -9.81 -34.31 -14.87
C TYR A 188 -11.02 -33.52 -15.36
N SER A 189 -12.21 -34.13 -15.39
CA SER A 189 -13.43 -33.39 -15.74
C SER A 189 -14.57 -33.66 -14.76
N SER A 190 -15.47 -32.67 -14.64
CA SER A 190 -16.67 -32.71 -13.81
C SER A 190 -17.86 -32.15 -14.60
N SER A 191 -18.92 -32.95 -14.73
CA SER A 191 -20.16 -32.58 -15.41
C SER A 191 -21.30 -32.17 -14.46
N ASP A 192 -21.02 -32.10 -13.16
CA ASP A 192 -21.98 -31.80 -12.10
C ASP A 192 -21.56 -30.57 -11.29
N SER A 193 -21.14 -29.52 -12.01
CA SER A 193 -20.67 -28.24 -11.46
C SER A 193 -19.58 -28.38 -10.40
N GLY A 194 -18.55 -29.19 -10.70
CA GLY A 194 -17.35 -29.32 -9.89
C GLY A 194 -17.46 -30.26 -8.69
N VAL A 195 -18.55 -31.01 -8.55
CA VAL A 195 -18.82 -31.87 -7.38
C VAL A 195 -18.12 -33.23 -7.49
N THR A 196 -18.23 -33.92 -8.63
CA THR A 196 -17.55 -35.20 -8.89
C THR A 196 -16.59 -35.09 -10.05
N TRP A 197 -15.40 -35.67 -9.88
CA TRP A 197 -14.31 -35.58 -10.85
C TRP A 197 -13.89 -36.95 -11.35
N GLN A 198 -13.64 -37.03 -12.66
CA GLN A 198 -13.16 -38.25 -13.32
C GLN A 198 -11.85 -37.98 -14.06
N ASN A 199 -10.90 -38.90 -13.96
CA ASN A 199 -9.64 -38.85 -14.71
C ASN A 199 -9.81 -39.48 -16.10
N HIS A 200 -9.37 -38.81 -17.16
CA HIS A 200 -9.54 -39.22 -18.56
C HIS A 200 -8.23 -39.55 -19.29
N GLY A 201 -7.13 -39.75 -18.58
CA GLY A 201 -5.90 -40.30 -19.16
C GLY A 201 -4.63 -39.74 -18.53
N SER A 202 -3.49 -40.35 -18.87
CA SER A 202 -2.19 -39.93 -18.38
C SER A 202 -1.52 -38.95 -19.34
N ALA A 203 -1.26 -37.73 -18.86
CA ALA A 203 -0.48 -36.70 -19.53
C ALA A 203 0.43 -36.02 -18.50
N THR A 204 1.61 -35.57 -18.91
CA THR A 204 2.58 -34.91 -18.01
C THR A 204 2.96 -33.55 -18.56
N GLY A 205 3.32 -32.63 -17.66
CA GLY A 205 3.81 -31.30 -18.04
C GLY A 205 2.73 -30.29 -18.42
N LEU A 206 1.45 -30.56 -18.14
CA LEU A 206 0.38 -29.58 -18.33
C LEU A 206 0.41 -28.52 -17.21
N ILE A 207 0.16 -27.27 -17.57
CA ILE A 207 0.17 -26.11 -16.66
C ILE A 207 -1.11 -25.29 -16.81
N SER A 208 -1.63 -25.10 -18.02
CA SER A 208 -2.81 -24.26 -18.30
C SER A 208 -3.79 -24.95 -19.25
N VAL A 209 -5.07 -24.60 -19.16
CA VAL A 209 -6.14 -25.07 -20.04
C VAL A 209 -7.14 -23.96 -20.34
N THR A 210 -7.52 -23.81 -21.61
CA THR A 210 -8.54 -22.85 -22.05
C THR A 210 -9.58 -23.55 -22.94
N TYR A 211 -10.76 -22.93 -23.08
CA TYR A 211 -11.80 -23.38 -23.98
C TYR A 211 -12.28 -22.22 -24.87
N GLY A 212 -12.50 -22.50 -26.15
CA GLY A 212 -13.00 -21.54 -27.12
C GLY A 212 -13.20 -22.19 -28.47
N ASN A 213 -14.07 -21.62 -29.30
CA ASN A 213 -14.36 -22.15 -30.64
C ASN A 213 -14.74 -23.67 -30.65
N GLY A 214 -15.40 -24.16 -29.59
CA GLY A 214 -15.78 -25.57 -29.46
C GLY A 214 -14.63 -26.53 -29.12
N THR A 215 -13.44 -26.03 -28.78
CA THR A 215 -12.26 -26.85 -28.51
C THR A 215 -11.58 -26.44 -27.20
N PHE A 216 -11.29 -27.44 -26.37
CA PHE A 216 -10.37 -27.31 -25.25
C PHE A 216 -8.94 -27.41 -25.73
N VAL A 217 -8.07 -26.54 -25.21
CA VAL A 217 -6.64 -26.52 -25.48
C VAL A 217 -5.92 -26.52 -24.15
N ALA A 218 -5.10 -27.54 -23.90
CA ALA A 218 -4.28 -27.66 -22.70
C ALA A 218 -2.80 -27.67 -23.07
N GLY A 219 -1.96 -26.97 -22.31
CA GLY A 219 -0.55 -26.83 -22.59
C GLY A 219 0.33 -26.63 -21.38
N GLY A 220 1.65 -26.69 -21.58
CA GLY A 220 2.61 -26.43 -20.51
C GLY A 220 4.07 -26.63 -20.89
N LYS A 221 4.78 -27.43 -20.10
CA LYS A 221 6.23 -27.67 -20.20
C LYS A 221 6.60 -28.27 -21.56
N ASN A 222 7.76 -27.86 -22.09
CA ASN A 222 8.35 -28.37 -23.34
C ASN A 222 7.43 -28.26 -24.56
N GLY A 223 6.58 -27.23 -24.62
CA GLY A 223 5.77 -26.91 -25.79
C GLY A 223 4.64 -27.90 -26.07
N VAL A 224 4.31 -28.74 -25.09
CA VAL A 224 3.27 -29.76 -25.22
C VAL A 224 1.90 -29.08 -25.30
N ILE A 225 1.11 -29.43 -26.32
CA ILE A 225 -0.30 -29.06 -26.46
C ILE A 225 -1.15 -30.31 -26.64
N TYR A 226 -2.32 -30.31 -26.02
CA TYR A 226 -3.39 -31.27 -26.26
C TYR A 226 -4.68 -30.52 -26.62
N THR A 227 -5.47 -31.11 -27.51
CA THR A 227 -6.80 -30.60 -27.85
C THR A 227 -7.88 -31.63 -27.57
N SER A 228 -9.06 -31.18 -27.17
CA SER A 228 -10.25 -32.01 -27.04
C SER A 228 -11.49 -31.23 -27.42
N ASP A 229 -12.43 -31.85 -28.13
CA ASP A 229 -13.71 -31.21 -28.44
C ASP A 229 -14.76 -31.47 -27.35
N ASN A 230 -14.45 -32.30 -26.35
CA ASN A 230 -15.41 -32.70 -25.32
C ASN A 230 -14.83 -32.75 -23.91
N GLY A 231 -13.57 -32.36 -23.70
CA GLY A 231 -12.91 -32.35 -22.40
C GLY A 231 -12.55 -33.74 -21.84
N ILE A 232 -12.89 -34.82 -22.56
CA ILE A 232 -12.70 -36.21 -22.14
C ILE A 232 -11.66 -36.90 -23.03
N ASN A 233 -11.81 -36.80 -24.35
CA ASN A 233 -10.93 -37.44 -25.32
C ASN A 233 -9.87 -36.45 -25.78
N TRP A 234 -8.63 -36.64 -25.33
CA TRP A 234 -7.53 -35.71 -25.61
C TRP A 234 -6.58 -36.23 -26.68
N THR A 235 -6.27 -35.37 -27.64
CA THR A 235 -5.29 -35.65 -28.69
C THR A 235 -4.05 -34.79 -28.50
N LYS A 236 -2.88 -35.41 -28.35
CA LYS A 236 -1.60 -34.69 -28.31
C LYS A 236 -1.33 -34.06 -29.67
N ARG A 237 -0.98 -32.77 -29.70
CA ARG A 237 -0.61 -32.01 -30.90
C ARG A 237 0.88 -31.68 -30.89
N SER A 238 1.45 -31.57 -32.08
CA SER A 238 2.80 -31.02 -32.27
C SER A 238 2.67 -29.54 -32.59
N THR A 239 3.31 -28.68 -31.80
CA THR A 239 3.23 -27.22 -31.94
C THR A 239 4.32 -26.64 -32.83
N GLY A 240 5.40 -27.41 -33.06
CA GLY A 240 6.63 -26.89 -33.68
C GLY A 240 7.43 -25.95 -32.78
N VAL A 241 7.04 -25.80 -31.51
CA VAL A 241 7.67 -24.93 -30.51
C VAL A 241 8.07 -25.78 -29.31
N ILE A 242 9.30 -25.63 -28.78
CA ILE A 242 9.84 -26.45 -27.68
C ILE A 242 9.82 -25.75 -26.30
N ASN A 243 9.24 -24.54 -26.24
CA ASN A 243 9.29 -23.63 -25.09
C ASN A 243 8.14 -23.86 -24.09
N TYR A 244 8.25 -23.31 -22.88
CA TYR A 244 7.25 -23.48 -21.82
C TYR A 244 6.04 -22.56 -22.05
N PHE A 245 4.83 -23.12 -21.97
CA PHE A 245 3.59 -22.34 -21.83
C PHE A 245 3.28 -22.17 -20.35
N TRP A 246 3.18 -20.92 -19.90
CA TRP A 246 2.78 -20.61 -18.53
C TRP A 246 1.27 -20.39 -18.43
N ASP A 247 0.66 -19.80 -19.47
CA ASP A 247 -0.78 -19.54 -19.52
C ASP A 247 -1.33 -19.55 -20.95
N LEU A 248 -2.61 -19.90 -21.09
CA LEU A 248 -3.39 -20.00 -22.33
C LEU A 248 -4.74 -19.31 -22.15
N ALA A 249 -5.16 -18.53 -23.15
CA ALA A 249 -6.49 -17.93 -23.18
C ALA A 249 -7.12 -18.01 -24.58
N PHE A 250 -8.43 -17.78 -24.65
CA PHE A 250 -9.15 -17.61 -25.90
C PHE A 250 -9.60 -16.16 -26.05
N ILE A 251 -9.40 -15.60 -27.25
CA ILE A 251 -9.76 -14.25 -27.63
C ILE A 251 -11.05 -14.32 -28.47
N PRO A 252 -12.24 -14.02 -27.89
CA PRO A 252 -13.50 -14.20 -28.60
C PRO A 252 -13.64 -13.27 -29.81
N SER A 253 -13.11 -12.04 -29.73
CA SER A 253 -13.24 -11.03 -30.78
C SER A 253 -12.52 -11.41 -32.08
N SER A 254 -11.44 -12.19 -31.99
CA SER A 254 -10.66 -12.66 -33.14
C SER A 254 -10.81 -14.16 -33.41
N SER A 255 -11.54 -14.89 -32.58
CA SER A 255 -11.60 -16.36 -32.58
C SER A 255 -10.21 -17.02 -32.57
N LEU A 256 -9.31 -16.52 -31.73
CA LEU A 256 -7.93 -17.00 -31.60
C LEU A 256 -7.64 -17.49 -30.19
N PHE A 257 -6.98 -18.64 -30.08
CA PHE A 257 -6.24 -19.00 -28.88
C PHE A 257 -4.95 -18.19 -28.82
N VAL A 258 -4.54 -17.80 -27.62
CA VAL A 258 -3.26 -17.15 -27.32
C VAL A 258 -2.55 -17.92 -26.22
N GLY A 259 -1.24 -18.05 -26.33
CA GLY A 259 -0.39 -18.65 -25.31
C GLY A 259 0.85 -17.81 -25.04
N VAL A 260 1.20 -17.69 -23.76
CA VAL A 260 2.35 -16.91 -23.29
C VAL A 260 3.36 -17.79 -22.57
N GLY A 261 4.63 -17.40 -22.64
CA GLY A 261 5.69 -18.22 -22.09
C GLY A 261 7.08 -17.62 -22.16
N ASN A 262 8.08 -18.47 -21.89
CA ASN A 262 9.47 -18.06 -21.86
C ASN A 262 10.07 -17.77 -23.25
N ARG A 263 11.19 -17.03 -23.28
CA ARG A 263 11.85 -16.58 -24.52
C ARG A 263 12.46 -17.70 -25.39
N GLY A 264 12.67 -18.88 -24.83
CA GLY A 264 13.43 -19.93 -25.50
C GLY A 264 14.80 -19.41 -25.97
N THR A 265 15.08 -19.51 -27.27
CA THR A 265 16.30 -19.01 -27.93
C THR A 265 16.16 -17.65 -28.61
N ARG A 266 15.02 -16.96 -28.47
CA ARG A 266 14.75 -15.66 -29.11
C ARG A 266 15.06 -14.49 -28.18
N SER A 267 15.24 -13.31 -28.77
CA SER A 267 15.50 -12.04 -28.05
C SER A 267 14.29 -11.48 -27.29
N THR A 268 13.07 -11.95 -27.62
CA THR A 268 11.80 -11.53 -27.02
C THR A 268 11.02 -12.74 -26.48
N CYS A 269 10.19 -12.52 -25.46
CA CYS A 269 9.40 -13.57 -24.83
C CYS A 269 8.23 -14.04 -25.70
N MET A 270 7.79 -15.27 -25.46
CA MET A 270 6.86 -15.96 -26.34
C MET A 270 5.43 -15.46 -26.19
N ILE A 271 4.87 -15.02 -27.31
CA ILE A 271 3.43 -14.97 -27.55
C ILE A 271 3.15 -15.79 -28.81
N ILE A 272 2.23 -16.74 -28.73
CA ILE A 272 1.76 -17.51 -29.88
C ILE A 272 0.24 -17.40 -30.01
N THR A 273 -0.26 -17.42 -31.24
CA THR A 273 -1.70 -17.43 -31.51
C THR A 273 -2.10 -18.60 -32.42
N SER A 274 -3.28 -19.17 -32.22
CA SER A 274 -3.82 -20.23 -33.07
C SER A 274 -5.32 -20.04 -33.30
N PRO A 275 -5.83 -20.18 -34.53
CA PRO A 275 -7.28 -20.16 -34.77
C PRO A 275 -7.98 -21.47 -34.37
N ASN A 276 -7.24 -22.56 -34.15
CA ASN A 276 -7.80 -23.91 -34.00
C ASN A 276 -7.13 -24.75 -32.91
N GLY A 277 -6.19 -24.19 -32.14
CA GLY A 277 -5.45 -24.89 -31.10
C GLY A 277 -4.43 -25.92 -31.60
N ILE A 278 -4.32 -26.11 -32.92
CA ILE A 278 -3.44 -27.09 -33.56
C ILE A 278 -2.25 -26.40 -34.21
N SER A 279 -2.51 -25.36 -35.02
CA SER A 279 -1.49 -24.63 -35.78
C SER A 279 -1.22 -23.29 -35.10
N TRP A 280 0.01 -23.11 -34.60
CA TRP A 280 0.39 -21.95 -33.81
C TRP A 280 1.34 -21.04 -34.58
N THR A 281 1.11 -19.72 -34.45
CA THR A 281 1.91 -18.67 -35.09
C THR A 281 2.56 -17.81 -34.02
N TRP A 282 3.86 -17.57 -34.15
CA TRP A 282 4.61 -16.68 -33.27
C TRP A 282 4.25 -15.20 -33.48
N ARG A 283 4.20 -14.45 -32.38
CA ARG A 283 4.00 -12.99 -32.33
C ARG A 283 5.15 -12.36 -31.56
N GLU A 284 5.61 -11.20 -32.02
CA GLU A 284 6.62 -10.42 -31.31
C GLU A 284 6.00 -9.75 -30.09
N SER A 285 6.56 -9.99 -28.90
CA SER A 285 6.04 -9.46 -27.63
C SER A 285 6.66 -8.12 -27.22
N TYR A 286 7.87 -7.83 -27.74
CA TYR A 286 8.74 -6.72 -27.34
C TYR A 286 9.12 -6.69 -25.85
N VAL A 287 8.97 -7.83 -25.15
CA VAL A 287 9.32 -8.00 -23.73
C VAL A 287 10.53 -8.95 -23.61
N PRO A 288 11.61 -8.58 -22.90
CA PRO A 288 12.80 -9.43 -22.71
C PRO A 288 12.71 -10.40 -21.51
N SER A 289 11.70 -10.26 -20.65
CA SER A 289 11.44 -11.07 -19.44
C SER A 289 10.20 -11.96 -19.57
N GLU A 290 10.20 -13.14 -18.93
CA GLU A 290 9.17 -14.16 -19.15
C GLU A 290 7.75 -13.67 -18.86
N LEU A 291 6.81 -14.01 -19.73
CA LEU A 291 5.37 -13.77 -19.55
C LEU A 291 4.73 -14.98 -18.90
N LEU A 292 3.97 -14.76 -17.82
CA LEU A 292 3.42 -15.82 -16.97
C LEU A 292 1.89 -15.88 -16.99
N GLY A 293 1.21 -14.80 -17.36
CA GLY A 293 -0.26 -14.73 -17.38
C GLY A 293 -0.81 -13.90 -18.53
N VAL A 294 -1.99 -14.26 -19.01
CA VAL A 294 -2.71 -13.55 -20.08
C VAL A 294 -4.16 -13.25 -19.67
N GLY A 295 -4.62 -12.03 -19.92
CA GLY A 295 -5.99 -11.59 -19.69
C GLY A 295 -6.63 -11.04 -20.96
N VAL A 296 -7.91 -11.33 -21.17
CA VAL A 296 -8.67 -10.93 -22.36
C VAL A 296 -9.85 -10.06 -21.95
N SER A 297 -10.04 -8.92 -22.61
CA SER A 297 -11.24 -8.08 -22.56
C SER A 297 -11.90 -8.02 -23.94
N SER A 298 -13.06 -7.36 -24.03
CA SER A 298 -13.74 -7.15 -25.31
C SER A 298 -12.94 -6.28 -26.29
N ASP A 299 -12.07 -5.42 -25.77
CA ASP A 299 -11.32 -4.41 -26.53
C ASP A 299 -9.81 -4.65 -26.58
N LYS A 300 -9.23 -5.51 -25.73
CA LYS A 300 -7.77 -5.73 -25.61
C LYS A 300 -7.40 -7.13 -25.13
N VAL A 301 -6.13 -7.48 -25.30
CA VAL A 301 -5.48 -8.65 -24.68
C VAL A 301 -4.22 -8.17 -23.98
N LEU A 302 -4.02 -8.58 -22.73
CA LEU A 302 -2.89 -8.20 -21.88
C LEU A 302 -2.07 -9.43 -21.55
N ALA A 303 -0.75 -9.32 -21.55
CA ALA A 303 0.14 -10.34 -21.03
C ALA A 303 1.11 -9.73 -20.01
N GLY A 304 1.23 -10.39 -18.85
CA GLY A 304 2.04 -9.95 -17.72
C GLY A 304 3.11 -10.97 -17.34
N GLY A 305 4.22 -10.51 -16.76
CA GLY A 305 5.38 -11.36 -16.51
C GLY A 305 6.33 -10.91 -15.40
N LEU A 306 7.54 -11.47 -15.43
CA LEU A 306 8.64 -11.13 -14.52
C LEU A 306 9.07 -9.66 -14.65
N SER A 307 9.54 -9.09 -13.55
CA SER A 307 9.97 -7.68 -13.43
C SER A 307 8.86 -6.67 -13.77
N GLY A 308 7.60 -7.03 -13.48
CA GLY A 308 6.43 -6.19 -13.74
C GLY A 308 6.22 -5.86 -15.23
N ALA A 309 6.69 -6.72 -16.14
CA ALA A 309 6.51 -6.49 -17.57
C ALA A 309 5.05 -6.69 -17.99
N VAL A 310 4.51 -5.73 -18.75
CA VAL A 310 3.17 -5.80 -19.34
C VAL A 310 3.23 -5.43 -20.82
N THR A 311 2.64 -6.27 -21.67
CA THR A 311 2.45 -6.04 -23.11
C THR A 311 0.98 -6.21 -23.48
N ILE A 312 0.51 -5.47 -24.49
CA ILE A 312 -0.90 -5.39 -24.83
C ILE A 312 -1.14 -5.52 -26.33
N SER A 313 -2.27 -6.10 -26.71
CA SER A 313 -2.80 -6.13 -28.07
C SER A 313 -4.17 -5.46 -28.10
N MET A 314 -4.38 -4.48 -28.98
CA MET A 314 -5.65 -3.77 -29.11
C MET A 314 -6.58 -4.49 -30.11
N CYS A 315 -7.87 -4.55 -29.81
CA CYS A 315 -8.89 -5.16 -30.67
C CYS A 315 -9.56 -4.15 -31.64
N ASP A 316 -9.40 -2.83 -31.43
CA ASP A 316 -9.77 -1.79 -32.39
C ASP A 316 -8.52 -1.12 -33.02
N PRO A 317 -8.24 -1.32 -34.32
CA PRO A 317 -7.05 -0.79 -34.98
C PRO A 317 -7.18 0.68 -35.45
N TYR A 318 -8.31 1.36 -35.23
CA TYR A 318 -8.58 2.69 -35.80
C TYR A 318 -8.15 3.89 -34.93
N ASP A 319 -7.72 3.69 -33.69
CA ASP A 319 -7.11 4.75 -32.88
C ASP A 319 -5.60 4.51 -32.73
N PRO A 320 -4.77 4.96 -33.69
CA PRO A 320 -3.33 4.81 -33.58
C PRO A 320 -2.81 5.62 -32.40
N GLN A 321 -1.97 5.03 -31.55
CA GLN A 321 -1.38 5.68 -30.38
C GLN A 321 0.13 5.44 -30.33
N LEU A 322 0.86 6.34 -29.69
CA LEU A 322 2.29 6.19 -29.36
C LEU A 322 2.46 6.41 -27.87
N VAL A 323 3.43 5.74 -27.24
CA VAL A 323 3.75 5.91 -25.82
C VAL A 323 5.27 5.92 -25.63
N VAL A 324 5.84 6.97 -25.03
CA VAL A 324 7.27 7.04 -24.69
C VAL A 324 7.54 6.15 -23.49
N ALA A 325 8.37 5.12 -23.68
CA ALA A 325 8.73 4.13 -22.66
C ALA A 325 10.11 4.40 -22.03
N SER A 326 10.98 5.19 -22.67
CA SER A 326 12.23 5.70 -22.10
C SER A 326 12.76 6.87 -22.93
N PRO A 327 13.16 8.00 -22.33
CA PRO A 327 13.11 8.30 -20.89
C PRO A 327 11.67 8.63 -20.47
N VAL A 328 11.27 8.24 -19.24
CA VAL A 328 9.93 8.55 -18.68
C VAL A 328 9.98 9.66 -17.62
N GLY A 329 11.18 10.02 -17.16
CA GLY A 329 11.46 11.11 -16.23
C GLY A 329 12.27 10.67 -15.01
N GLY A 330 13.17 11.55 -14.57
CA GLY A 330 14.11 11.36 -13.47
C GLY A 330 15.48 10.79 -13.87
N GLU A 331 15.70 10.41 -15.12
CA GLU A 331 16.97 9.89 -15.62
C GLU A 331 18.04 10.99 -15.75
N VAL A 332 19.33 10.61 -15.69
CA VAL A 332 20.48 11.51 -15.88
C VAL A 332 21.38 10.94 -16.98
N TRP A 333 21.52 11.67 -18.08
CA TRP A 333 22.28 11.28 -19.27
C TRP A 333 23.49 12.19 -19.49
N ASP A 334 24.61 11.63 -19.92
CA ASP A 334 25.83 12.40 -20.19
C ASP A 334 25.88 12.83 -21.66
N GLN A 335 26.27 14.09 -21.92
CA GLN A 335 26.43 14.58 -23.29
C GLN A 335 27.53 13.80 -24.03
N ASN A 336 27.34 13.61 -25.33
CA ASN A 336 28.15 12.76 -26.21
C ASN A 336 28.13 11.26 -25.87
N THR A 337 27.16 10.80 -25.08
CA THR A 337 26.89 9.35 -24.92
C THR A 337 25.74 8.92 -25.81
N THR A 338 25.79 7.70 -26.30
CA THR A 338 24.65 7.10 -27.01
C THR A 338 23.69 6.51 -25.99
N GLN A 339 22.48 7.03 -25.93
CA GLN A 339 21.39 6.56 -25.07
C GLN A 339 20.26 6.02 -25.94
N THR A 340 19.48 5.07 -25.43
CA THR A 340 18.40 4.46 -26.21
C THR A 340 17.05 5.02 -25.80
N ILE A 341 16.38 5.67 -26.74
CA ILE A 341 14.99 6.07 -26.63
C ILE A 341 14.11 4.88 -26.96
N ARG A 342 13.06 4.64 -26.18
CA ARG A 342 12.10 3.54 -26.40
C ARG A 342 10.68 4.06 -26.43
N TRP A 343 9.85 3.47 -27.29
CA TRP A 343 8.42 3.78 -27.35
C TRP A 343 7.61 2.54 -27.73
N GLY A 344 6.33 2.55 -27.35
CA GLY A 344 5.31 1.64 -27.87
C GLY A 344 4.47 2.33 -28.94
N SER A 345 3.90 1.56 -29.85
CA SER A 345 2.94 2.04 -30.85
C SER A 345 1.73 1.11 -30.94
N PHE A 346 0.55 1.68 -31.11
CA PHE A 346 -0.73 0.99 -31.24
C PHE A 346 -1.40 1.39 -32.56
N GLY A 347 -2.17 0.49 -33.17
CA GLY A 347 -2.78 0.73 -34.48
C GLY A 347 -1.76 0.81 -35.63
N THR A 348 -2.18 1.36 -36.78
CA THR A 348 -1.28 1.54 -37.93
C THR A 348 -0.54 2.87 -37.82
N VAL A 349 0.60 2.87 -37.14
CA VAL A 349 1.54 4.00 -37.12
C VAL A 349 2.67 3.68 -38.10
N GLY A 350 2.95 4.63 -39.01
CA GLY A 350 4.05 4.51 -39.97
C GLY A 350 5.41 4.68 -39.29
N ASN A 351 6.40 5.22 -40.01
CA ASN A 351 7.64 5.66 -39.36
C ASN A 351 7.34 6.74 -38.30
N VAL A 352 8.18 6.81 -37.26
CA VAL A 352 8.04 7.82 -36.20
C VAL A 352 9.11 8.90 -36.29
N LYS A 353 8.77 10.10 -35.80
CA LYS A 353 9.67 11.22 -35.55
C LYS A 353 9.98 11.27 -34.05
N LEU A 354 11.23 11.58 -33.71
CA LEU A 354 11.68 11.76 -32.33
C LEU A 354 12.25 13.17 -32.14
N GLU A 355 11.87 13.80 -31.04
CA GLU A 355 12.28 15.15 -30.66
C GLU A 355 12.66 15.20 -29.18
N TYR A 356 13.53 16.13 -28.80
CA TYR A 356 13.84 16.41 -27.40
C TYR A 356 13.71 17.91 -27.10
N SER A 357 13.43 18.22 -25.84
CA SER A 357 13.39 19.56 -25.27
C SER A 357 14.44 19.67 -24.17
N THR A 358 14.96 20.88 -23.93
CA THR A 358 15.84 21.21 -22.80
C THR A 358 15.20 22.23 -21.84
N ASP A 359 13.93 22.56 -22.04
CA ASP A 359 13.17 23.62 -21.37
C ASP A 359 11.75 23.17 -20.96
N ASN A 360 11.61 21.90 -20.58
CA ASN A 360 10.38 21.26 -20.11
C ASN A 360 9.21 21.34 -21.12
N GLY A 361 9.54 21.25 -22.41
CA GLY A 361 8.58 21.23 -23.52
C GLY A 361 8.24 22.58 -24.15
N GLY A 362 8.94 23.67 -23.76
CA GLY A 362 8.79 24.99 -24.34
C GLY A 362 9.28 25.09 -25.80
N SER A 363 10.37 24.39 -26.11
CA SER A 363 10.94 24.26 -27.44
C SER A 363 11.43 22.82 -27.70
N TRP A 364 11.36 22.39 -28.96
CA TRP A 364 11.67 21.03 -29.39
C TRP A 364 12.70 21.03 -30.51
N ALA A 365 13.70 20.17 -30.38
CA ALA A 365 14.73 19.91 -31.38
C ALA A 365 14.63 18.47 -31.90
N ASP A 366 14.77 18.30 -33.22
CA ASP A 366 14.70 16.99 -33.85
C ASP A 366 15.89 16.12 -33.41
N ILE A 367 15.59 14.91 -32.92
CA ILE A 367 16.56 13.83 -32.75
C ILE A 367 16.70 13.11 -34.09
N ILE A 368 15.55 12.72 -34.67
CA ILE A 368 15.44 12.17 -36.02
C ILE A 368 14.07 12.48 -36.59
N SER A 369 14.03 12.91 -37.85
CA SER A 369 12.78 13.34 -38.51
C SER A 369 11.90 12.19 -39.00
N SER A 370 12.47 11.00 -39.19
CA SER A 370 11.75 9.77 -39.55
C SER A 370 12.63 8.55 -39.30
N THR A 371 12.16 7.60 -38.50
CA THR A 371 12.80 6.31 -38.25
C THR A 371 11.77 5.19 -38.26
N ALA A 372 12.21 3.95 -38.48
CA ALA A 372 11.30 2.81 -38.47
C ALA A 372 10.60 2.72 -37.11
N ASN A 373 9.31 2.38 -37.11
CA ASN A 373 8.56 2.19 -35.87
C ASN A 373 8.80 0.78 -35.31
N ASP A 374 10.02 0.54 -34.83
CA ASP A 374 10.49 -0.71 -34.23
C ASP A 374 10.62 -0.63 -32.70
N GLY A 375 10.16 0.49 -32.11
CA GLY A 375 10.07 0.73 -30.67
C GLY A 375 11.36 1.20 -30.01
N THR A 376 12.43 1.45 -30.77
CA THR A 376 13.74 1.83 -30.21
C THR A 376 14.56 2.73 -31.12
N HIS A 377 15.30 3.67 -30.56
CA HIS A 377 16.23 4.50 -31.32
C HIS A 377 17.47 4.84 -30.49
N SER A 378 18.65 4.61 -31.07
CA SER A 378 19.92 5.03 -30.47
C SER A 378 20.16 6.52 -30.73
N TRP A 379 20.20 7.30 -29.67
CA TRP A 379 20.38 8.75 -29.69
C TRP A 379 21.74 9.15 -29.13
N LEU A 380 22.57 9.81 -29.94
CA LEU A 380 23.76 10.50 -29.43
C LEU A 380 23.32 11.78 -28.70
N VAL A 381 23.41 11.76 -27.37
CA VAL A 381 22.95 12.86 -26.52
C VAL A 381 23.75 14.13 -26.83
N PRO A 382 23.08 15.25 -27.14
CA PRO A 382 23.72 16.48 -27.59
C PRO A 382 24.44 17.20 -26.45
N GLN A 383 25.38 18.08 -26.81
CA GLN A 383 26.13 18.93 -25.88
C GLN A 383 25.32 20.13 -25.39
N THR A 384 24.12 19.87 -24.88
CA THR A 384 23.18 20.88 -24.36
C THR A 384 22.73 20.51 -22.94
N PRO A 385 23.62 20.64 -21.93
CA PRO A 385 23.29 20.28 -20.56
C PRO A 385 22.07 21.03 -20.04
N SER A 386 21.12 20.30 -19.46
CA SER A 386 19.89 20.87 -18.87
C SER A 386 19.28 19.88 -17.87
N THR A 387 18.61 20.39 -16.83
CA THR A 387 17.84 19.60 -15.85
C THR A 387 16.34 19.56 -16.17
N GLN A 388 15.94 20.05 -17.34
CA GLN A 388 14.55 20.23 -17.76
C GLN A 388 14.26 19.48 -19.06
N CYS A 389 14.94 18.37 -19.32
CA CYS A 389 14.82 17.69 -20.60
C CYS A 389 13.54 16.88 -20.73
N ARG A 390 12.94 16.82 -21.93
CA ARG A 390 11.83 15.91 -22.29
C ARG A 390 12.07 15.27 -23.66
N VAL A 391 11.48 14.10 -23.91
CA VAL A 391 11.48 13.46 -25.24
C VAL A 391 10.03 13.31 -25.71
N ARG A 392 9.80 13.50 -27.01
CA ARG A 392 8.52 13.28 -27.69
C ARG A 392 8.71 12.34 -28.88
N VAL A 393 7.76 11.43 -29.06
CA VAL A 393 7.62 10.58 -30.25
C VAL A 393 6.31 10.95 -30.98
N SER A 394 6.32 11.01 -32.31
CA SER A 394 5.11 11.27 -33.10
C SER A 394 5.12 10.48 -34.41
N ASP A 395 3.97 10.32 -35.06
CA ASP A 395 3.96 9.84 -36.45
C ASP A 395 4.77 10.80 -37.34
N ALA A 396 5.68 10.26 -38.17
CA ALA A 396 6.62 11.07 -38.94
C ALA A 396 5.94 11.84 -40.09
N ALA A 397 4.78 11.41 -40.57
CA ALA A 397 4.07 12.02 -41.69
C ALA A 397 2.93 12.94 -41.21
N ALA A 398 2.14 12.47 -40.26
CA ALA A 398 0.94 13.17 -39.77
C ALA A 398 1.20 14.00 -38.52
N GLY A 399 2.29 13.75 -37.77
CA GLY A 399 2.57 14.37 -36.48
C GLY A 399 1.66 13.90 -35.34
N ASN A 400 0.59 13.16 -35.64
CA ASN A 400 -0.27 12.46 -34.69
C ASN A 400 -0.47 11.00 -35.15
N PRO A 401 -0.54 10.02 -34.24
CA PRO A 401 -0.43 10.18 -32.78
C PRO A 401 0.92 10.71 -32.33
N SER A 402 0.96 11.30 -31.14
CA SER A 402 2.19 11.74 -30.50
C SER A 402 2.11 11.55 -28.99
N ASP A 403 3.25 11.31 -28.36
CA ASP A 403 3.36 11.21 -26.92
C ASP A 403 4.68 11.78 -26.40
N THR A 404 4.67 12.27 -25.17
CA THR A 404 5.80 12.95 -24.52
C THR A 404 6.12 12.27 -23.20
N SER A 405 7.41 12.18 -22.86
CA SER A 405 7.88 11.64 -21.59
C SER A 405 7.11 12.21 -20.39
N ASN A 406 6.69 11.34 -19.46
CA ASN A 406 5.80 11.69 -18.34
C ASN A 406 6.36 12.81 -17.44
N ALA A 407 7.66 12.78 -17.16
CA ALA A 407 8.37 13.80 -16.40
C ALA A 407 9.71 14.23 -17.08
N VAL A 408 10.42 15.17 -16.45
CA VAL A 408 11.70 15.70 -16.94
C VAL A 408 12.88 14.77 -16.62
N PHE A 409 13.90 14.73 -17.48
CA PHE A 409 15.21 14.08 -17.26
C PHE A 409 16.35 15.11 -17.39
N GLN A 410 17.61 14.73 -17.12
CA GLN A 410 18.78 15.62 -17.13
C GLN A 410 19.83 15.23 -18.19
N ILE A 411 20.45 16.22 -18.84
CA ILE A 411 21.70 16.09 -19.64
C ILE A 411 22.87 16.79 -18.91
N ARG A 412 24.03 16.15 -18.78
CA ARG A 412 25.24 16.64 -18.07
C ARG A 412 26.46 16.81 -18.99
N SER A 413 27.38 17.76 -18.71
CA SER A 413 28.60 18.03 -19.52
C SER A 413 29.69 16.94 -19.48
N SER A 414 30.45 16.76 -20.58
CA SER A 414 31.61 15.85 -20.74
C SER A 414 32.82 16.53 -21.43
N SER A 415 34.06 16.24 -20.99
CA SER A 415 35.31 16.99 -21.30
C SER A 415 36.44 16.17 -21.98
N ALA A 416 36.23 15.59 -23.16
CA ALA A 416 37.20 14.69 -23.82
C ALA A 416 37.76 15.21 -25.18
N GLY A 417 38.95 15.85 -25.21
CA GLY A 417 39.52 16.37 -26.47
C GLY A 417 41.06 16.52 -26.66
N GLY A 418 41.94 16.13 -25.72
CA GLY A 418 43.41 16.12 -25.95
C GLY A 418 43.94 14.78 -26.51
N THR A 419 45.25 14.66 -26.86
CA THR A 419 45.87 13.35 -27.25
C THR A 419 47.22 13.05 -26.57
N LEU A 420 47.42 11.77 -26.23
CA LEU A 420 48.67 11.18 -25.69
C LEU A 420 49.00 9.92 -26.52
N THR A 421 50.28 9.56 -26.72
CA THR A 421 50.67 8.34 -27.47
C THR A 421 51.97 7.69 -26.95
N VAL A 422 51.94 6.43 -26.53
CA VAL A 422 53.08 5.60 -26.08
C VAL A 422 53.89 5.14 -27.29
N THR A 423 55.22 5.21 -27.18
CA THR A 423 56.14 4.87 -28.29
C THR A 423 57.11 3.73 -27.96
N ALA A 424 57.41 3.44 -26.68
CA ALA A 424 58.13 2.23 -26.25
C ALA A 424 57.95 1.96 -24.74
N PRO A 425 57.85 0.69 -24.28
CA PRO A 425 57.65 -0.52 -25.10
C PRO A 425 56.25 -0.49 -25.74
N ASN A 426 56.13 -0.97 -26.98
CA ASN A 426 54.90 -0.78 -27.78
C ASN A 426 54.35 -2.08 -28.40
N GLY A 427 54.94 -3.24 -28.09
CA GLY A 427 54.42 -4.58 -28.35
C GLY A 427 55.42 -5.55 -28.98
N GLY A 428 55.41 -6.80 -28.50
CA GLY A 428 56.24 -7.91 -28.99
C GLY A 428 57.65 -8.03 -28.38
N GLU A 429 58.09 -7.06 -27.57
CA GLU A 429 59.39 -7.13 -26.89
C GLU A 429 59.41 -8.19 -25.78
N HIS A 430 60.53 -8.87 -25.54
CA HIS A 430 60.68 -9.83 -24.43
C HIS A 430 61.68 -9.30 -23.40
N LEU A 431 61.19 -8.82 -22.25
CA LEU A 431 62.00 -8.19 -21.21
C LEU A 431 62.35 -9.18 -20.10
N ALA A 432 63.62 -9.24 -19.75
CA ALA A 432 64.09 -10.12 -18.68
C ALA A 432 63.76 -9.52 -17.31
N ILE A 433 63.20 -10.36 -16.43
CA ILE A 433 62.93 -10.06 -15.02
C ILE A 433 64.17 -9.43 -14.35
N GLY A 434 64.00 -8.23 -13.74
CA GLY A 434 65.03 -7.52 -12.95
C GLY A 434 65.91 -6.48 -13.67
N SER A 435 65.75 -6.28 -14.98
CA SER A 435 66.55 -5.33 -15.80
C SER A 435 66.10 -3.85 -15.70
N LYS A 436 66.95 -2.86 -16.02
CA LYS A 436 66.52 -1.44 -16.16
C LYS A 436 66.08 -1.15 -17.61
N TYR A 437 64.94 -0.50 -17.80
CA TYR A 437 64.34 -0.23 -19.11
C TYR A 437 63.74 1.20 -19.18
N THR A 438 63.68 1.84 -20.36
CA THR A 438 63.19 3.24 -20.51
C THR A 438 61.90 3.29 -21.34
N ILE A 439 60.89 4.00 -20.83
CA ILE A 439 59.55 4.21 -21.42
C ILE A 439 59.50 5.58 -22.13
N THR A 440 58.90 5.70 -23.32
CA THR A 440 58.83 6.96 -24.11
C THR A 440 57.43 7.23 -24.71
N TRP A 441 57.04 8.50 -24.90
CA TRP A 441 55.73 8.91 -25.47
C TRP A 441 55.73 10.31 -26.16
N THR A 442 54.70 10.60 -26.97
CA THR A 442 54.40 11.92 -27.59
C THR A 442 53.05 12.48 -27.14
N SER A 443 52.84 13.80 -27.15
CA SER A 443 51.58 14.44 -26.69
C SER A 443 51.22 15.71 -27.45
N SER A 444 49.91 16.00 -27.61
CA SER A 444 49.39 17.23 -28.22
C SER A 444 48.14 17.73 -27.48
N GLY A 445 48.09 19.02 -27.16
CA GLY A 445 46.95 19.64 -26.46
C GLY A 445 46.80 19.25 -24.98
N VAL A 446 47.77 18.54 -24.40
CA VAL A 446 47.79 18.15 -22.97
C VAL A 446 48.78 19.04 -22.21
N THR A 447 48.26 19.98 -21.40
CA THR A 447 49.06 20.93 -20.61
C THR A 447 49.21 20.54 -19.13
N ASP A 448 48.53 19.46 -18.72
CA ASP A 448 48.48 18.94 -17.35
C ASP A 448 49.59 17.92 -17.02
N THR A 449 49.73 17.57 -15.73
CA THR A 449 50.61 16.51 -15.24
C THR A 449 50.09 15.09 -15.56
N ILE A 450 51.00 14.14 -15.78
CA ILE A 450 50.68 12.78 -16.23
C ILE A 450 51.05 11.69 -15.21
N ARG A 451 50.50 10.48 -15.39
CA ARG A 451 50.82 9.27 -14.63
C ARG A 451 51.16 8.10 -15.54
N ILE A 452 52.04 7.21 -15.08
CA ILE A 452 52.48 6.00 -15.80
C ILE A 452 52.09 4.77 -15.00
N ARG A 453 51.56 3.76 -15.68
CA ARG A 453 51.17 2.47 -15.13
C ARG A 453 51.76 1.31 -15.93
N PHE A 454 52.04 0.22 -15.24
CA PHE A 454 52.50 -1.04 -15.80
C PHE A 454 51.46 -2.11 -15.53
N SER A 455 51.06 -2.80 -16.58
CA SER A 455 50.26 -4.00 -16.50
C SER A 455 51.14 -5.18 -16.88
N SER A 456 51.04 -6.25 -16.10
CA SER A 456 51.55 -7.58 -16.44
C SER A 456 50.40 -8.51 -16.84
N ASP A 457 49.25 -7.96 -17.26
CA ASP A 457 48.00 -8.70 -17.44
C ASP A 457 47.13 -8.17 -18.59
N GLY A 458 47.75 -7.63 -19.64
CA GLY A 458 47.12 -7.26 -20.90
C GLY A 458 46.37 -5.96 -20.85
N GLY A 459 46.61 -5.16 -19.80
CA GLY A 459 45.99 -3.87 -19.54
C GLY A 459 44.82 -3.94 -18.56
N ASN A 460 44.59 -5.08 -17.91
CA ASN A 460 43.51 -5.25 -16.95
C ASN A 460 43.80 -4.54 -15.63
N ASN A 461 44.92 -4.85 -15.00
CA ASN A 461 45.41 -4.15 -13.84
C ASN A 461 46.68 -3.40 -14.18
N PHE A 462 46.58 -2.11 -14.01
CA PHE A 462 47.67 -1.19 -14.23
C PHE A 462 48.25 -0.80 -12.87
N SER A 463 49.27 -1.55 -12.45
CA SER A 463 50.06 -1.24 -11.26
C SER A 463 50.81 0.08 -11.43
N LYS A 464 51.04 0.79 -10.31
CA LYS A 464 51.66 2.11 -10.33
C LYS A 464 53.17 2.03 -10.63
N ILE A 465 53.61 2.76 -11.66
CA ILE A 465 55.03 3.10 -11.84
C ILE A 465 55.33 4.48 -11.24
N ALA A 466 54.58 5.52 -11.65
CA ALA A 466 54.79 6.89 -11.20
C ALA A 466 53.54 7.79 -11.39
N ASP A 467 53.39 8.85 -10.57
CA ASP A 467 52.28 9.82 -10.59
C ASP A 467 52.79 11.27 -10.52
N ASN A 468 51.94 12.23 -10.91
CA ASN A 468 52.19 13.69 -10.88
C ASN A 468 53.48 14.10 -11.62
N LEU A 469 53.79 13.42 -12.73
CA LEU A 469 54.97 13.69 -13.52
C LEU A 469 54.75 14.89 -14.45
N ALA A 470 55.79 15.71 -14.59
CA ALA A 470 55.86 16.69 -15.67
C ALA A 470 55.89 15.96 -17.02
N ASN A 471 55.16 16.46 -18.01
CA ASN A 471 55.06 15.84 -19.33
C ASN A 471 56.34 16.06 -20.15
N SER A 472 57.40 15.29 -19.86
CA SER A 472 58.75 15.39 -20.43
C SER A 472 59.05 14.42 -21.57
N GLY A 473 58.10 13.53 -21.91
CA GLY A 473 58.19 12.57 -23.03
C GLY A 473 58.97 11.27 -22.78
N SER A 474 59.55 11.05 -21.60
CA SER A 474 60.28 9.81 -21.25
C SER A 474 60.43 9.56 -19.75
N TRP A 475 60.60 8.28 -19.34
CA TRP A 475 60.79 7.84 -17.95
C TRP A 475 61.48 6.46 -17.84
N THR A 476 62.49 6.30 -16.96
CA THR A 476 63.23 5.03 -16.77
C THR A 476 62.76 4.25 -15.55
N TRP A 477 62.54 2.93 -15.70
CA TRP A 477 62.04 2.03 -14.66
C TRP A 477 62.86 0.72 -14.55
N THR A 478 62.62 -0.06 -13.49
CA THR A 478 63.22 -1.39 -13.29
C THR A 478 62.14 -2.46 -13.48
N VAL A 479 62.38 -3.44 -14.35
CA VAL A 479 61.42 -4.46 -14.78
C VAL A 479 61.11 -5.42 -13.62
N PRO A 480 59.83 -5.56 -13.23
CA PRO A 480 59.46 -6.31 -12.03
C PRO A 480 59.63 -7.81 -12.24
N ASN A 481 59.83 -8.52 -11.13
CA ASN A 481 59.96 -9.98 -11.09
C ASN A 481 58.59 -10.65 -11.24
N ILE A 482 58.01 -10.52 -12.44
CA ILE A 482 56.68 -11.00 -12.81
C ILE A 482 56.77 -11.65 -14.19
N ASN A 483 56.48 -12.95 -14.27
CA ASN A 483 56.53 -13.72 -15.51
C ASN A 483 55.17 -13.64 -16.23
N SER A 484 55.02 -12.82 -17.26
CA SER A 484 53.82 -12.55 -18.05
C SER A 484 54.10 -12.19 -19.50
N SER A 485 53.45 -12.84 -20.48
CA SER A 485 53.48 -12.43 -21.89
C SER A 485 52.59 -11.24 -22.25
N ASN A 486 51.83 -10.74 -21.28
CA ASN A 486 50.77 -9.75 -21.46
C ASN A 486 51.14 -8.41 -20.82
N CYS A 487 52.37 -7.96 -20.96
CA CYS A 487 52.77 -6.72 -20.34
C CYS A 487 52.38 -5.51 -21.21
N LEU A 488 51.86 -4.44 -20.60
CA LEU A 488 51.51 -3.17 -21.25
C LEU A 488 51.93 -1.97 -20.39
N ILE A 489 52.23 -0.84 -21.04
CA ILE A 489 52.42 0.45 -20.37
C ILE A 489 51.27 1.38 -20.72
N ARG A 490 50.69 2.04 -19.72
CA ARG A 490 49.64 3.06 -19.89
C ARG A 490 50.07 4.41 -19.33
N ILE A 491 49.76 5.48 -20.06
CA ILE A 491 49.99 6.88 -19.66
C ILE A 491 48.67 7.66 -19.73
N ASN A 492 48.30 8.37 -18.64
CA ASN A 492 47.07 9.17 -18.56
C ASN A 492 47.34 10.58 -17.98
N ALA A 493 46.52 11.57 -18.35
CA ALA A 493 46.42 12.84 -17.62
C ALA A 493 45.73 12.66 -16.23
N ILE A 494 45.99 13.56 -15.28
CA ILE A 494 45.56 13.42 -13.86
C ILE A 494 44.32 14.27 -13.51
N ASN A 495 44.07 15.40 -14.20
CA ASN A 495 42.99 16.35 -13.86
C ASN A 495 41.75 16.27 -14.78
N THR A 496 41.59 15.15 -15.47
CA THR A 496 40.45 14.80 -16.33
C THR A 496 39.99 13.38 -15.96
N ASP A 497 38.76 12.99 -16.29
CA ASP A 497 38.14 11.69 -15.94
C ASP A 497 38.79 10.46 -16.64
N GLY A 498 40.12 10.41 -16.67
CA GLY A 498 40.92 9.32 -17.21
C GLY A 498 41.37 9.51 -18.66
N LEU A 499 40.86 10.50 -19.40
CA LEU A 499 41.18 10.79 -20.80
C LEU A 499 41.76 12.22 -21.00
N PRO A 500 42.70 12.45 -21.94
CA PRO A 500 43.27 11.46 -22.85
C PRO A 500 44.25 10.54 -22.14
N TYR A 501 44.31 9.31 -22.63
CA TYR A 501 45.28 8.31 -22.24
C TYR A 501 45.72 7.51 -23.44
N ASP A 502 46.85 6.86 -23.32
CA ASP A 502 47.27 5.87 -24.29
C ASP A 502 47.94 4.67 -23.63
N VAL A 503 47.82 3.52 -24.29
CA VAL A 503 48.38 2.23 -23.86
C VAL A 503 49.29 1.73 -24.98
N SER A 504 50.35 1.00 -24.65
CA SER A 504 51.15 0.25 -25.64
C SER A 504 50.25 -0.45 -26.68
N ASN A 505 50.60 -0.34 -27.97
CA ASN A 505 49.79 -0.82 -29.09
C ASN A 505 49.62 -2.35 -29.17
N SER A 506 50.48 -3.10 -28.47
CA SER A 506 50.39 -4.55 -28.31
C SER A 506 51.13 -5.00 -27.06
N THR A 507 50.83 -6.22 -26.59
CA THR A 507 51.50 -6.78 -25.40
C THR A 507 52.96 -7.08 -25.67
N PHE A 508 53.82 -6.77 -24.70
CA PHE A 508 55.20 -7.26 -24.64
C PHE A 508 55.28 -8.34 -23.56
N THR A 509 56.26 -9.24 -23.63
CA THR A 509 56.41 -10.34 -22.69
C THR A 509 57.50 -10.04 -21.67
N ILE A 510 57.25 -10.29 -20.39
CA ILE A 510 58.25 -10.49 -19.36
C ILE A 510 58.21 -11.98 -19.03
N GLY A 511 58.92 -12.83 -19.77
CA GLY A 511 58.59 -14.27 -19.88
C GLY A 511 59.73 -15.26 -19.57
N GLU A 512 59.41 -16.55 -19.45
CA GLU A 512 60.29 -17.69 -19.80
C GLU A 512 59.55 -18.66 -20.80
N GLY A 513 59.49 -18.35 -22.12
CA GLY A 513 59.25 -19.19 -23.37
C GLY A 513 58.16 -20.32 -23.63
N GLY A 514 57.13 -20.05 -24.49
CA GLY A 514 56.26 -20.78 -25.54
C GLY A 514 55.84 -22.31 -25.67
N GLY A 515 54.56 -22.63 -26.09
CA GLY A 515 54.01 -24.00 -26.49
C GLY A 515 52.54 -24.10 -27.10
N ALA A 516 52.12 -25.28 -27.65
CA ALA A 516 50.92 -25.63 -28.50
C ALA A 516 49.50 -25.67 -27.81
N PRO A 517 48.33 -25.76 -28.53
CA PRO A 517 47.03 -25.57 -27.89
C PRO A 517 46.60 -26.72 -26.95
N SER A 518 46.39 -26.39 -25.68
CA SER A 518 45.88 -27.21 -24.58
C SER A 518 44.76 -26.50 -23.82
N ILE A 519 43.87 -27.29 -23.21
CA ILE A 519 43.05 -26.89 -22.06
C ILE A 519 43.62 -27.64 -20.84
N THR A 520 43.63 -27.02 -19.67
CA THR A 520 44.17 -27.61 -18.44
C THR A 520 43.21 -27.37 -17.28
N LEU A 521 42.69 -28.43 -16.68
CA LEU A 521 41.82 -28.36 -15.52
C LEU A 521 42.68 -28.08 -14.27
N ILE A 522 42.48 -26.90 -13.67
CA ILE A 522 43.29 -26.42 -12.54
C ILE A 522 42.67 -26.82 -11.20
N SER A 523 41.34 -26.83 -11.09
CA SER A 523 40.64 -27.14 -9.86
C SER A 523 39.22 -27.65 -10.13
N PRO A 524 38.76 -28.74 -9.47
CA PRO A 524 39.62 -29.71 -8.78
C PRO A 524 40.54 -30.39 -9.81
N ASN A 525 41.78 -30.69 -9.43
CA ASN A 525 42.74 -31.40 -10.30
C ASN A 525 43.28 -32.69 -9.66
N GLY A 526 42.84 -33.04 -8.44
CA GLY A 526 43.06 -34.32 -7.80
C GLY A 526 43.79 -34.23 -6.46
N GLY A 527 43.37 -35.06 -5.51
CA GLY A 527 43.87 -35.08 -4.13
C GLY A 527 43.18 -34.10 -3.17
N GLU A 528 42.32 -33.20 -3.67
CA GLU A 528 41.51 -32.32 -2.85
C GLU A 528 40.38 -33.09 -2.15
N THR A 529 39.91 -32.53 -1.03
CA THR A 529 38.69 -32.97 -0.36
C THR A 529 37.65 -31.86 -0.48
N LEU A 530 36.59 -32.12 -1.23
CA LEU A 530 35.45 -31.23 -1.40
C LEU A 530 34.33 -31.67 -0.47
N VAL A 531 33.56 -30.72 0.07
CA VAL A 531 32.45 -31.03 0.99
C VAL A 531 31.13 -30.87 0.26
N GLY A 532 30.27 -31.89 0.30
CA GLY A 532 28.95 -31.87 -0.31
C GLY A 532 28.07 -30.71 0.18
N ASN A 533 27.18 -30.21 -0.68
CA ASN A 533 26.35 -29.02 -0.47
C ASN A 533 27.10 -27.68 -0.31
N THR A 534 28.42 -27.65 -0.59
CA THR A 534 29.17 -26.39 -0.70
C THR A 534 29.33 -26.00 -2.17
N THR A 535 29.53 -24.72 -2.43
CA THR A 535 29.92 -24.25 -3.76
C THR A 535 31.43 -24.34 -3.89
N HIS A 536 31.90 -25.03 -4.93
CA HIS A 536 33.30 -25.10 -5.32
C HIS A 536 33.45 -24.54 -6.72
N THR A 537 34.36 -23.59 -6.89
CA THR A 537 34.66 -23.01 -8.20
C THR A 537 35.60 -23.95 -8.97
N ILE A 538 35.08 -24.49 -10.07
CA ILE A 538 35.87 -25.24 -11.05
C ILE A 538 36.70 -24.22 -11.82
N ARG A 539 37.99 -24.48 -12.04
CA ARG A 539 38.89 -23.57 -12.76
C ARG A 539 39.69 -24.29 -13.80
N TRP A 540 39.88 -23.67 -14.95
CA TRP A 540 40.73 -24.18 -16.01
C TRP A 540 41.53 -23.07 -16.67
N ALA A 541 42.62 -23.45 -17.33
CA ALA A 541 43.38 -22.57 -18.17
C ALA A 541 43.46 -23.13 -19.57
N CYS A 542 43.13 -22.29 -20.53
CA CYS A 542 43.29 -22.59 -21.92
C CYS A 542 44.52 -21.85 -22.47
N SER A 543 45.30 -22.52 -23.30
CA SER A 543 46.38 -21.92 -24.10
C SER A 543 45.89 -20.90 -25.15
N LYS A 544 44.58 -20.89 -25.42
CA LYS A 544 43.80 -20.03 -26.32
C LYS A 544 42.30 -20.16 -25.97
N GLU A 545 41.43 -19.33 -26.50
CA GLU A 545 39.98 -19.36 -26.24
C GLU A 545 39.25 -20.48 -27.03
N TYR A 546 38.26 -21.16 -26.42
CA TYR A 546 37.38 -22.17 -27.02
C TYR A 546 35.93 -21.67 -27.14
N ASP A 547 35.18 -22.13 -28.16
CA ASP A 547 33.79 -21.70 -28.44
C ASP A 547 32.81 -22.12 -27.34
N SER A 548 33.08 -23.25 -26.67
CA SER A 548 32.31 -23.69 -25.51
C SER A 548 33.06 -24.75 -24.69
N ILE A 549 32.79 -24.79 -23.39
CA ILE A 549 33.37 -25.75 -22.45
C ILE A 549 32.28 -26.69 -21.91
N ASP A 550 32.47 -27.98 -22.09
CA ASP A 550 31.68 -29.01 -21.39
C ASP A 550 32.42 -29.45 -20.12
N ILE A 551 31.66 -29.64 -19.04
CA ILE A 551 32.16 -30.01 -17.71
C ILE A 551 31.32 -31.18 -17.18
N GLU A 552 31.99 -32.29 -16.90
CA GLU A 552 31.38 -33.46 -16.25
C GLU A 552 32.22 -33.94 -15.07
N TYR A 553 31.56 -34.46 -14.04
CA TYR A 553 32.23 -35.19 -12.96
C TYR A 553 31.77 -36.63 -12.88
N ASN A 554 32.70 -37.51 -12.50
CA ASN A 554 32.44 -38.89 -12.17
C ASN A 554 32.42 -39.04 -10.65
N ASP A 555 31.40 -39.70 -10.10
CA ASP A 555 31.31 -39.96 -8.67
C ASP A 555 32.08 -41.20 -8.19
N GLY A 556 32.86 -41.83 -9.09
CA GLY A 556 33.52 -43.12 -8.89
C GLY A 556 32.73 -44.31 -9.45
N SER A 557 31.52 -44.08 -9.97
CA SER A 557 30.67 -45.10 -10.59
C SER A 557 30.11 -44.69 -11.96
N SER A 558 29.70 -43.44 -12.14
CA SER A 558 29.17 -42.92 -13.40
C SER A 558 29.52 -41.44 -13.61
N TRP A 559 29.58 -41.02 -14.87
CA TRP A 559 29.74 -39.61 -15.25
C TRP A 559 28.39 -38.88 -15.18
N HIS A 560 28.45 -37.66 -14.65
CA HIS A 560 27.34 -36.75 -14.44
C HIS A 560 27.71 -35.40 -15.03
N VAL A 561 26.82 -34.85 -15.85
CA VAL A 561 27.00 -33.52 -16.44
C VAL A 561 26.85 -32.46 -15.35
N ILE A 562 27.86 -31.62 -15.20
CA ILE A 562 27.77 -30.38 -14.41
C ILE A 562 27.18 -29.29 -15.29
N LYS A 563 27.78 -29.12 -16.47
CA LYS A 563 27.39 -28.09 -17.42
C LYS A 563 27.90 -28.46 -18.81
N ASN A 564 27.04 -28.34 -19.82
CA ASN A 564 27.46 -28.38 -21.21
C ASN A 564 27.41 -26.97 -21.80
N GLY A 565 28.41 -26.66 -22.61
CA GLY A 565 28.57 -25.43 -23.35
C GLY A 565 28.58 -24.16 -22.50
N THR A 566 29.36 -24.16 -21.39
CA THR A 566 29.66 -22.90 -20.70
C THR A 566 30.64 -22.07 -21.50
N GLU A 567 30.65 -20.75 -21.30
CA GLU A 567 31.64 -19.86 -21.91
C GLU A 567 33.04 -20.19 -21.40
N ASP A 568 34.09 -19.96 -22.20
CA ASP A 568 35.48 -20.16 -21.79
C ASP A 568 36.00 -18.97 -20.94
N ASP A 569 35.31 -18.70 -19.83
CA ASP A 569 35.61 -17.65 -18.85
C ASP A 569 36.64 -18.09 -17.78
N GLY A 570 37.10 -19.34 -17.88
CA GLY A 570 38.15 -19.93 -17.03
C GLY A 570 37.66 -20.44 -15.68
N GLU A 571 36.39 -20.23 -15.32
CA GLU A 571 35.83 -20.73 -14.07
C GLU A 571 34.32 -21.01 -14.09
N PHE A 572 33.87 -21.97 -13.28
CA PHE A 572 32.44 -22.29 -13.15
C PHE A 572 32.09 -22.66 -11.71
N ASP A 573 31.14 -21.94 -11.11
CA ASP A 573 30.66 -22.25 -9.76
C ASP A 573 29.78 -23.51 -9.76
N TRP A 574 30.29 -24.55 -9.12
CA TRP A 574 29.63 -25.85 -9.02
C TRP A 574 29.18 -26.13 -7.59
N THR A 575 27.90 -26.46 -7.40
CA THR A 575 27.43 -27.00 -6.12
C THR A 575 27.85 -28.47 -6.00
N VAL A 576 28.79 -28.75 -5.10
CA VAL A 576 29.34 -30.09 -4.88
C VAL A 576 28.22 -31.02 -4.40
N PRO A 577 27.99 -32.15 -5.09
CA PRO A 577 26.92 -33.10 -4.76
C PRO A 577 27.17 -33.73 -3.39
N ASN A 578 26.11 -33.95 -2.61
CA ASN A 578 26.23 -34.49 -1.26
C ASN A 578 26.40 -36.02 -1.23
N ILE A 579 27.49 -36.50 -1.81
CA ILE A 579 27.83 -37.91 -1.94
C ILE A 579 29.22 -38.18 -1.39
N ALA A 580 29.40 -39.25 -0.62
CA ALA A 580 30.71 -39.64 -0.11
C ALA A 580 31.44 -40.51 -1.13
N THR A 581 32.54 -40.03 -1.69
CA THR A 581 33.38 -40.80 -2.62
C THR A 581 34.83 -40.35 -2.55
N THR A 582 35.79 -41.29 -2.59
CA THR A 582 37.23 -41.00 -2.70
C THR A 582 37.77 -41.19 -4.11
N LYS A 583 36.86 -41.47 -5.06
CA LYS A 583 37.17 -41.80 -6.46
C LYS A 583 36.53 -40.82 -7.43
N ALA A 584 36.28 -39.58 -7.00
CA ALA A 584 35.74 -38.59 -7.90
C ALA A 584 36.80 -38.13 -8.91
N ARG A 585 36.39 -37.92 -10.16
CA ARG A 585 37.22 -37.34 -11.23
C ARG A 585 36.38 -36.37 -12.03
N MET A 586 37.03 -35.46 -12.73
CA MET A 586 36.36 -34.48 -13.57
C MET A 586 37.07 -34.42 -14.91
N TRP A 587 36.33 -34.09 -15.96
CA TRP A 587 36.93 -33.63 -17.19
C TRP A 587 36.24 -32.38 -17.69
N ILE A 588 37.02 -31.61 -18.44
CA ILE A 588 36.56 -30.48 -19.21
C ILE A 588 36.97 -30.66 -20.65
N LYS A 589 36.12 -30.19 -21.56
CA LYS A 589 36.42 -30.21 -22.99
C LYS A 589 36.10 -28.87 -23.60
N GLY A 590 37.11 -28.26 -24.20
CA GLY A 590 36.95 -27.09 -25.05
C GLY A 590 36.67 -27.50 -26.49
N TRP A 591 35.57 -26.99 -27.04
CA TRP A 591 35.19 -27.16 -28.44
C TRP A 591 35.67 -25.95 -29.23
N ALA A 592 36.34 -26.18 -30.36
CA ALA A 592 36.74 -25.11 -31.27
C ALA A 592 36.83 -25.61 -32.71
N ASP A 593 36.49 -24.74 -33.68
CA ASP A 593 36.56 -25.03 -35.12
C ASP A 593 37.97 -25.47 -35.60
N ASP A 594 39.03 -25.10 -34.88
CA ASP A 594 40.44 -25.40 -35.18
C ASP A 594 41.06 -26.50 -34.30
N GLY A 595 40.24 -27.22 -33.53
CA GLY A 595 40.59 -28.46 -32.83
C GLY A 595 40.23 -28.45 -31.34
N ASP A 596 39.49 -29.48 -30.92
CA ASP A 596 39.11 -29.67 -29.52
C ASP A 596 40.30 -30.03 -28.63
N ALA A 597 40.24 -29.62 -27.37
CA ALA A 597 41.12 -30.13 -26.33
C ALA A 597 40.29 -30.62 -25.15
N VAL A 598 40.72 -31.72 -24.53
CA VAL A 598 40.12 -32.27 -23.32
C VAL A 598 41.18 -32.36 -22.25
N ASP A 599 40.82 -32.06 -21.02
CA ASP A 599 41.66 -32.36 -19.88
C ASP A 599 40.86 -33.02 -18.76
N PHE A 600 41.55 -33.84 -17.98
CA PHE A 600 40.99 -34.56 -16.85
C PHE A 600 41.69 -34.09 -15.58
N THR A 601 41.04 -34.26 -14.43
CA THR A 601 41.74 -34.22 -13.15
C THR A 601 42.95 -35.17 -13.18
N ASP A 602 44.13 -34.66 -12.84
CA ASP A 602 45.39 -35.42 -12.75
C ASP A 602 45.28 -36.62 -11.78
N ASN A 603 44.52 -36.48 -10.69
CA ASN A 603 44.23 -37.55 -9.74
C ASN A 603 42.75 -37.62 -9.33
N TYR A 604 42.37 -38.69 -8.64
CA TYR A 604 41.06 -38.73 -7.96
C TYR A 604 41.03 -37.66 -6.85
N TYR A 605 39.91 -36.95 -6.71
CA TYR A 605 39.60 -36.12 -5.54
C TYR A 605 38.53 -36.80 -4.67
N THR A 606 38.43 -36.36 -3.43
CA THR A 606 37.45 -36.87 -2.46
C THR A 606 36.28 -35.90 -2.37
N ILE A 607 35.06 -36.40 -2.38
CA ILE A 607 33.87 -35.69 -1.94
C ILE A 607 33.46 -36.28 -0.60
N GLU A 608 33.46 -35.46 0.45
CA GLU A 608 32.93 -35.79 1.77
C GLU A 608 31.46 -35.36 1.87
N LYS A 609 30.68 -36.07 2.67
CA LYS A 609 29.26 -35.75 2.87
C LYS A 609 29.13 -34.47 3.70
N GLY A 610 28.45 -33.45 3.17
CA GLY A 610 28.06 -32.25 3.92
C GLY A 610 26.95 -32.52 4.91
N VAL A 611 27.08 -31.96 6.12
CA VAL A 611 26.07 -32.01 7.19
C VAL A 611 24.88 -31.09 6.84
N PRO A 612 23.63 -31.43 7.23
CA PRO A 612 22.47 -30.56 6.99
C PRO A 612 22.63 -29.24 7.77
N MET A 613 22.47 -28.10 7.09
CA MET A 613 22.49 -26.78 7.75
C MET A 613 21.34 -26.67 8.76
N GLY A 614 21.60 -26.08 9.92
CA GLY A 614 20.59 -25.86 10.95
C GLY A 614 19.61 -24.72 10.64
N THR A 615 18.58 -24.59 11.46
CA THR A 615 17.61 -23.46 11.46
C THR A 615 17.53 -22.85 12.85
N ILE A 616 17.25 -21.55 12.92
CA ILE A 616 16.93 -20.82 14.15
C ILE A 616 15.49 -20.32 14.04
N LEU A 617 14.74 -20.30 15.15
CA LEU A 617 13.42 -19.70 15.26
C LEU A 617 13.36 -18.84 16.52
N VAL A 618 13.29 -17.52 16.40
CA VAL A 618 13.13 -16.61 17.54
C VAL A 618 11.73 -16.77 18.12
N THR A 619 11.63 -17.12 19.39
CA THR A 619 10.36 -17.37 20.08
C THR A 619 9.98 -16.26 21.06
N SER A 620 10.94 -15.41 21.47
CA SER A 620 10.66 -14.20 22.24
C SER A 620 11.83 -13.20 22.11
N PRO A 621 11.57 -11.88 21.95
CA PRO A 621 10.26 -11.30 21.67
C PRO A 621 9.77 -11.76 20.29
N ASN A 622 8.46 -11.96 20.14
CA ASN A 622 7.88 -12.36 18.85
C ASN A 622 6.82 -11.37 18.32
N GLY A 623 6.62 -10.25 19.02
CA GLY A 623 5.93 -9.09 18.54
C GLY A 623 4.69 -8.68 19.34
N GLY A 624 4.48 -7.37 19.45
CA GLY A 624 3.37 -6.76 20.20
C GLY A 624 3.66 -6.52 21.70
N GLU A 625 4.80 -6.98 22.22
CA GLU A 625 5.19 -6.72 23.61
C GLU A 625 5.57 -5.24 23.83
N GLY A 626 5.34 -4.73 25.04
CA GLY A 626 5.83 -3.43 25.49
C GLY A 626 6.84 -3.64 26.63
N TRP A 627 8.10 -3.31 26.38
CA TRP A 627 9.20 -3.46 27.35
C TRP A 627 9.68 -2.12 27.87
N LEU A 628 10.11 -2.11 29.13
CA LEU A 628 10.65 -0.92 29.79
C LEU A 628 12.13 -0.73 29.41
N SER A 629 12.52 0.48 29.04
CA SER A 629 13.94 0.80 28.82
C SER A 629 14.75 0.53 30.10
N GLY A 630 15.87 -0.19 29.99
CA GLY A 630 16.66 -0.58 31.17
C GLY A 630 16.19 -1.83 31.91
N SER A 631 15.03 -2.41 31.59
CA SER A 631 14.62 -3.70 32.16
C SER A 631 15.37 -4.87 31.50
N THR A 632 15.33 -6.02 32.16
CA THR A 632 15.95 -7.25 31.66
C THR A 632 14.86 -8.21 31.17
N HIS A 633 14.95 -8.62 29.91
CA HIS A 633 14.03 -9.57 29.29
C HIS A 633 14.79 -10.73 28.62
N PRO A 634 14.19 -11.93 28.58
CA PRO A 634 14.77 -13.04 27.86
C PRO A 634 14.56 -12.87 26.35
N ILE A 635 15.62 -13.13 25.60
CA ILE A 635 15.56 -13.46 24.18
C ILE A 635 15.61 -14.98 24.10
N THR A 636 14.61 -15.60 23.49
CA THR A 636 14.55 -17.07 23.36
C THR A 636 14.45 -17.46 21.91
N TRP A 637 15.03 -18.61 21.57
CA TRP A 637 14.95 -19.18 20.24
C TRP A 637 15.03 -20.70 20.29
N ASP A 638 14.42 -21.36 19.32
CA ASP A 638 14.60 -22.77 19.05
C ASP A 638 15.62 -22.96 17.93
N SER A 639 16.37 -24.06 17.95
CA SER A 639 17.23 -24.45 16.84
C SER A 639 17.05 -25.90 16.45
N LEU A 640 17.17 -26.20 15.16
CA LEU A 640 17.14 -27.55 14.60
C LEU A 640 18.39 -27.77 13.74
N GLY A 641 18.91 -29.00 13.71
CA GLY A 641 20.13 -29.31 12.95
C GLY A 641 21.41 -28.78 13.62
N THR A 642 22.47 -28.57 12.86
CA THR A 642 23.75 -28.07 13.39
C THR A 642 23.76 -26.54 13.35
N VAL A 643 23.59 -25.93 14.52
CA VAL A 643 23.73 -24.48 14.76
C VAL A 643 24.78 -24.30 15.85
N GLY A 644 25.84 -23.55 15.54
CA GLY A 644 26.94 -23.23 16.45
C GLY A 644 26.57 -22.12 17.43
N ASP A 645 27.57 -21.40 17.94
CA ASP A 645 27.32 -20.21 18.75
C ASP A 645 26.58 -19.15 17.93
N VAL A 646 25.77 -18.32 18.59
CA VAL A 646 24.90 -17.33 17.94
C VAL A 646 25.27 -15.90 18.32
N THR A 647 25.15 -15.01 17.34
CA THR A 647 25.09 -13.56 17.50
C THR A 647 23.65 -13.12 17.74
N ILE A 648 23.45 -12.23 18.71
CA ILE A 648 22.14 -11.63 19.03
C ILE A 648 22.21 -10.14 18.77
N SER A 649 21.25 -9.62 18.01
CA SER A 649 21.15 -8.19 17.65
C SER A 649 19.74 -7.68 17.81
N TYR A 650 19.58 -6.38 18.01
CA TYR A 650 18.29 -5.71 17.96
C TYR A 650 18.28 -4.58 16.91
N SER A 651 17.10 -4.20 16.47
CA SER A 651 16.82 -3.03 15.64
C SER A 651 15.83 -2.14 16.38
N ALA A 652 15.92 -0.83 16.19
CA ALA A 652 14.97 0.15 16.72
C ALA A 652 14.10 0.77 15.60
N ASP A 653 14.22 0.28 14.37
CA ASP A 653 13.68 0.87 13.13
C ASP A 653 13.18 -0.23 12.17
N ASP A 654 12.43 -1.19 12.71
CA ASP A 654 11.78 -2.30 11.98
C ASP A 654 12.73 -3.16 11.11
N GLY A 655 14.03 -3.14 11.43
CA GLY A 655 15.06 -3.93 10.77
C GLY A 655 15.90 -3.19 9.74
N ASP A 656 15.75 -1.87 9.62
CA ASP A 656 16.58 -1.02 8.75
C ASP A 656 18.03 -0.94 9.24
N THR A 657 18.24 -0.80 10.55
CA THR A 657 19.57 -0.85 11.20
C THR A 657 19.59 -1.87 12.33
N TRP A 658 20.75 -2.51 12.54
CA TRP A 658 20.94 -3.55 13.56
C TRP A 658 22.11 -3.21 14.47
N THR A 659 21.87 -3.28 15.77
CA THR A 659 22.86 -3.13 16.83
C THR A 659 23.08 -4.48 17.52
N THR A 660 24.33 -4.91 17.63
CA THR A 660 24.68 -6.18 18.29
C THR A 660 24.49 -6.08 19.79
N ILE A 661 23.64 -6.94 20.36
CA ILE A 661 23.49 -7.14 21.80
C ILE A 661 24.65 -7.99 22.31
N LYS A 662 24.91 -9.11 21.63
CA LYS A 662 25.95 -10.07 21.98
C LYS A 662 26.55 -10.68 20.72
N ALA A 663 27.86 -10.52 20.56
CA ALA A 663 28.57 -10.97 19.35
C ALA A 663 28.71 -12.50 19.25
N SER A 664 28.74 -13.21 20.37
CA SER A 664 28.81 -14.68 20.43
C SER A 664 28.30 -15.17 21.78
N THR A 665 27.39 -16.15 21.75
CA THR A 665 26.88 -16.87 22.92
C THR A 665 26.51 -18.29 22.53
N ALA A 666 26.55 -19.21 23.49
CA ALA A 666 26.16 -20.59 23.26
C ALA A 666 24.72 -20.66 22.72
N ASN A 667 24.47 -21.53 21.75
CA ASN A 667 23.14 -21.84 21.26
C ASN A 667 22.40 -22.79 22.23
N ASP A 668 22.05 -22.26 23.40
CA ASP A 668 21.25 -22.94 24.43
C ASP A 668 19.77 -22.50 24.43
N GLY A 669 19.39 -21.69 23.44
CA GLY A 669 18.01 -21.21 23.21
C GLY A 669 17.61 -20.02 24.09
N TYR A 670 18.55 -19.42 24.83
CA TYR A 670 18.24 -18.39 25.81
C TYR A 670 19.34 -17.34 25.95
N TYR A 671 18.94 -16.06 26.01
CA TYR A 671 19.83 -14.98 26.40
C TYR A 671 19.10 -13.93 27.22
N SER A 672 19.70 -13.52 28.34
CA SER A 672 19.14 -12.45 29.17
C SER A 672 19.65 -11.09 28.69
N TRP A 673 18.76 -10.29 28.09
CA TRP A 673 19.10 -8.98 27.56
C TRP A 673 18.60 -7.88 28.51
N THR A 674 19.53 -7.05 28.99
CA THR A 674 19.17 -5.78 29.63
C THR A 674 19.13 -4.70 28.57
N LEU A 675 17.95 -4.10 28.37
CA LEU A 675 17.74 -3.09 27.34
C LEU A 675 18.55 -1.82 27.65
N PRO A 676 19.04 -1.09 26.62
CA PRO A 676 19.62 0.23 26.83
C PRO A 676 18.63 1.17 27.53
N THR A 677 19.11 1.96 28.48
CA THR A 677 18.28 2.89 29.27
C THR A 677 17.74 4.06 28.45
N ASP A 678 18.33 4.34 27.30
CA ASP A 678 17.98 5.39 26.35
C ASP A 678 17.21 4.87 25.12
N LEU A 679 16.96 3.56 25.04
CA LEU A 679 16.22 2.97 23.92
C LEU A 679 14.72 3.27 24.06
N THR A 680 14.18 4.07 23.14
CA THR A 680 12.73 4.29 23.00
C THR A 680 12.32 4.14 21.52
N SER A 681 11.52 3.12 21.21
CA SER A 681 10.99 2.88 19.85
C SER A 681 9.82 1.90 19.88
N ASP A 682 8.78 2.15 19.08
CA ASP A 682 7.67 1.22 18.83
C ASP A 682 7.92 0.28 17.64
N GLN A 683 9.14 0.26 17.10
CA GLN A 683 9.55 -0.50 15.92
C GLN A 683 10.69 -1.48 16.23
N CYS A 684 10.81 -1.95 17.48
CA CYS A 684 11.93 -2.79 17.85
C CYS A 684 11.80 -4.20 17.27
N ARG A 685 12.93 -4.79 16.86
CA ARG A 685 13.05 -6.21 16.48
C ARG A 685 14.29 -6.84 17.10
N VAL A 686 14.25 -8.16 17.30
CA VAL A 686 15.42 -8.96 17.67
C VAL A 686 15.74 -9.92 16.54
N LYS A 687 17.03 -10.19 16.35
CA LYS A 687 17.57 -11.17 15.40
C LYS A 687 18.59 -12.05 16.09
N VAL A 688 18.48 -13.35 15.87
CA VAL A 688 19.46 -14.35 16.29
C VAL A 688 20.07 -14.96 15.03
N THR A 689 21.40 -15.09 14.99
CA THR A 689 22.15 -15.48 13.78
C THR A 689 23.29 -16.40 14.16
N ASP A 690 23.48 -17.52 13.45
CA ASP A 690 24.65 -18.39 13.63
C ASP A 690 25.94 -17.62 13.29
N GLU A 691 26.97 -17.77 14.12
CA GLU A 691 28.22 -17.02 14.00
C GLU A 691 29.06 -17.45 12.78
N LEU A 692 29.07 -18.74 12.45
CA LEU A 692 29.85 -19.30 11.34
C LEU A 692 29.09 -19.24 10.02
N TYR A 693 27.75 -19.25 10.09
CA TYR A 693 26.86 -19.38 8.95
C TYR A 693 25.73 -18.32 9.01
N PRO A 694 26.01 -17.03 8.69
CA PRO A 694 25.05 -15.95 8.88
C PRO A 694 23.71 -16.09 8.14
N GLN A 695 23.66 -16.93 7.09
CA GLN A 695 22.41 -17.30 6.41
C GLN A 695 21.44 -18.09 7.32
N ILE A 696 21.94 -18.75 8.38
CA ILE A 696 21.14 -19.36 9.43
C ILE A 696 20.81 -18.26 10.45
N SER A 697 19.70 -17.56 10.23
CA SER A 697 19.22 -16.53 11.12
C SER A 697 17.71 -16.49 11.14
N ASP A 698 17.17 -15.92 12.21
CA ASP A 698 15.76 -15.60 12.30
C ASP A 698 15.55 -14.30 13.07
N ARG A 699 14.39 -13.67 12.87
CA ARG A 699 13.99 -12.40 13.47
C ARG A 699 12.64 -12.55 14.15
N SER A 700 12.35 -11.70 15.12
CA SER A 700 11.00 -11.62 15.70
C SER A 700 9.94 -11.41 14.61
N ASP A 701 8.81 -12.11 14.69
CA ASP A 701 7.75 -12.12 13.66
C ASP A 701 7.14 -10.72 13.45
N TYR A 702 6.82 -10.03 14.54
CA TYR A 702 6.39 -8.62 14.51
C TYR A 702 7.31 -7.72 15.34
N VAL A 703 7.10 -6.41 15.20
CA VAL A 703 7.76 -5.41 16.05
C VAL A 703 7.24 -5.50 17.49
N PHE A 704 8.12 -5.28 18.44
CA PHE A 704 7.77 -4.98 19.83
C PHE A 704 8.14 -3.52 20.14
N SER A 705 7.61 -2.98 21.22
CA SER A 705 7.86 -1.61 21.64
C SER A 705 8.76 -1.57 22.87
N VAL A 706 9.68 -0.62 22.90
CA VAL A 706 10.49 -0.28 24.06
C VAL A 706 10.25 1.18 24.38
N GLY A 707 9.95 1.49 25.64
CA GLY A 707 9.77 2.87 26.07
C GLY A 707 10.07 3.07 27.55
N GLY A 708 9.99 4.32 27.99
CA GLY A 708 10.12 4.67 29.40
C GLY A 708 8.95 4.12 30.24
N PRO A 709 9.02 4.27 31.57
CA PRO A 709 7.92 3.90 32.48
C PRO A 709 6.60 4.55 32.03
N PRO A 710 5.44 3.93 32.31
CA PRO A 710 4.17 4.56 32.05
C PRO A 710 4.05 5.87 32.83
N GLU A 711 3.14 6.73 32.40
CA GLU A 711 2.86 7.97 33.11
C GLU A 711 1.37 8.18 33.19
N ILE A 712 0.92 8.65 34.35
CA ILE A 712 -0.48 8.92 34.65
C ILE A 712 -0.78 10.35 34.21
N SER A 713 -1.64 10.50 33.21
CA SER A 713 -2.19 11.79 32.82
C SER A 713 -3.68 11.84 33.14
N LEU A 714 -4.13 12.88 33.83
CA LEU A 714 -5.51 13.05 34.28
C LEU A 714 -6.21 14.14 33.46
N SER A 715 -7.46 13.89 33.04
CA SER A 715 -8.24 14.85 32.24
C SER A 715 -8.60 16.14 32.99
N LYS A 716 -8.58 16.12 34.33
CA LYS A 716 -9.05 17.20 35.18
C LYS A 716 -8.27 17.21 36.49
N ALA A 717 -8.07 18.42 37.03
CA ALA A 717 -7.52 18.64 38.36
C ALA A 717 -8.61 18.79 39.45
N ARG A 718 -9.87 18.99 39.06
CA ARG A 718 -10.98 19.18 40.00
C ARG A 718 -12.34 18.74 39.45
N PHE A 719 -13.21 18.25 40.33
CA PHE A 719 -14.63 18.00 40.11
C PHE A 719 -15.48 18.82 41.09
N ASN A 720 -16.56 19.41 40.63
CA ASN A 720 -17.47 20.21 41.46
C ASN A 720 -18.87 19.59 41.49
N PHE A 721 -19.37 19.29 42.68
CA PHE A 721 -20.72 18.79 42.91
C PHE A 721 -21.51 19.71 43.83
N GLY A 722 -22.82 19.72 43.64
CA GLY A 722 -23.76 20.36 44.53
C GLY A 722 -24.83 19.38 45.00
N TYR A 723 -25.35 19.59 46.20
CA TYR A 723 -26.41 18.77 46.76
C TYR A 723 -27.33 19.61 47.66
N LEU A 724 -28.64 19.41 47.52
CA LEU A 724 -29.60 19.95 48.46
C LEU A 724 -29.85 18.96 49.60
N ILE A 725 -29.73 19.40 50.85
CA ILE A 725 -29.96 18.53 52.00
C ILE A 725 -31.38 17.95 52.00
N GLY A 726 -31.50 16.63 52.02
CA GLY A 726 -32.78 15.92 51.94
C GLY A 726 -33.37 15.82 50.52
N GLY A 727 -32.69 16.36 49.51
CA GLY A 727 -33.02 16.20 48.10
C GLY A 727 -32.54 14.87 47.53
N ALA A 728 -32.85 14.63 46.26
CA ALA A 728 -32.35 13.47 45.52
C ALA A 728 -30.82 13.56 45.35
N VAL A 729 -30.14 12.43 45.52
CA VAL A 729 -28.69 12.36 45.26
C VAL A 729 -28.46 12.58 43.76
N PRO A 730 -27.44 13.34 43.35
CA PRO A 730 -27.15 13.50 41.93
C PRO A 730 -26.80 12.15 41.29
N ASP A 731 -27.64 11.70 40.36
CA ASP A 731 -27.47 10.41 39.67
C ASP A 731 -26.51 10.48 38.46
N ILE A 732 -26.05 11.69 38.10
CA ILE A 732 -25.20 11.89 36.92
C ILE A 732 -23.74 11.95 37.37
N PRO A 733 -22.91 10.93 37.09
CA PRO A 733 -21.50 10.97 37.45
C PRO A 733 -20.74 12.01 36.61
N GLN A 734 -19.61 12.48 37.16
CA GLN A 734 -18.60 13.19 36.37
C GLN A 734 -17.49 12.22 35.99
N THR A 735 -16.91 12.41 34.81
CA THR A 735 -15.94 11.45 34.27
C THR A 735 -14.51 11.99 34.37
N LEU A 736 -13.61 11.15 34.88
CA LEU A 736 -12.16 11.33 34.84
C LEU A 736 -11.60 10.39 33.77
N PHE A 737 -10.90 10.94 32.78
CA PHE A 737 -10.10 10.14 31.85
C PHE A 737 -8.66 10.05 32.36
N ILE A 738 -8.14 8.84 32.39
CA ILE A 738 -6.75 8.51 32.71
C ILE A 738 -6.11 8.10 31.39
N SER A 739 -5.00 8.72 31.00
CA SER A 739 -4.26 8.34 29.80
C SER A 739 -2.83 7.90 30.11
N ASN A 740 -2.37 6.90 29.35
CA ASN A 740 -1.01 6.40 29.36
C ASN A 740 -0.31 6.80 28.07
N ASN A 741 0.73 7.63 28.19
CA ASN A 741 1.46 8.13 27.03
C ASN A 741 2.69 7.28 26.68
N SER A 742 2.93 6.19 27.41
CA SER A 742 3.99 5.22 27.13
C SER A 742 3.49 3.98 26.39
N VAL A 743 4.43 3.29 25.75
CA VAL A 743 4.22 1.97 25.15
C VAL A 743 4.20 0.84 26.19
N THR A 744 4.69 1.10 27.41
CA THR A 744 4.56 0.19 28.55
C THR A 744 3.16 0.30 29.15
N PRO A 745 2.47 -0.82 29.47
CA PRO A 745 1.12 -0.76 30.05
C PRO A 745 1.05 0.01 31.38
N LEU A 746 0.03 0.86 31.53
CA LEU A 746 -0.31 1.55 32.79
C LEU A 746 -1.39 0.74 33.53
N ASN A 747 -1.06 0.12 34.66
CA ASN A 747 -1.96 -0.64 35.53
C ASN A 747 -2.40 0.24 36.72
N TRP A 748 -3.29 1.19 36.45
CA TRP A 748 -3.69 2.19 37.43
C TRP A 748 -4.76 1.68 38.41
N THR A 749 -4.70 2.21 39.62
CA THR A 749 -5.70 2.10 40.69
C THR A 749 -6.14 3.48 41.12
N ALA A 750 -7.43 3.69 41.36
CA ALA A 750 -8.00 4.94 41.82
C ALA A 750 -8.66 4.74 43.18
N THR A 751 -8.28 5.57 44.16
CA THR A 751 -8.84 5.53 45.52
C THR A 751 -9.35 6.91 45.90
N ALA A 752 -10.44 6.97 46.67
CA ALA A 752 -10.96 8.22 47.22
C ALA A 752 -10.70 8.27 48.74
N GLU A 753 -10.19 9.39 49.23
CA GLU A 753 -9.96 9.59 50.67
C GLU A 753 -11.27 9.73 51.45
N ALA A 754 -12.27 10.37 50.84
CA ALA A 754 -13.55 10.63 51.47
C ALA A 754 -14.58 9.55 51.11
N SER A 755 -15.23 8.98 52.14
CA SER A 755 -16.21 7.89 51.98
C SER A 755 -17.50 8.29 51.24
N TRP A 756 -17.72 9.58 51.03
CA TRP A 756 -18.85 10.10 50.25
C TRP A 756 -18.53 10.17 48.74
N ILE A 757 -17.33 9.81 48.30
CA ILE A 757 -16.95 9.74 46.88
C ILE A 757 -16.96 8.27 46.44
N ASN A 758 -17.63 7.98 45.33
CA ASN A 758 -17.65 6.65 44.72
C ASN A 758 -16.95 6.68 43.36
N LEU A 759 -16.16 5.64 43.07
CA LEU A 759 -15.39 5.49 41.83
C LEU A 759 -15.81 4.22 41.10
N ASN A 760 -16.09 4.31 39.81
CA ASN A 760 -16.42 3.14 39.00
C ASN A 760 -15.92 3.25 37.54
N PRO A 761 -15.05 2.33 37.07
CA PRO A 761 -14.25 1.39 37.86
C PRO A 761 -13.18 2.09 38.71
N ALA A 762 -12.72 1.43 39.77
CA ALA A 762 -11.64 1.93 40.64
C ALA A 762 -10.23 1.44 40.22
N SER A 763 -10.11 0.74 39.10
CA SER A 763 -8.84 0.24 38.55
C SER A 763 -8.99 -0.09 37.07
N GLY A 764 -7.89 -0.07 36.33
CA GLY A 764 -7.86 -0.46 34.92
C GLY A 764 -6.44 -0.63 34.38
N THR A 765 -6.35 -0.95 33.08
CA THR A 765 -5.08 -1.18 32.37
C THR A 765 -5.06 -0.37 31.08
N GLY A 766 -3.95 0.30 30.80
CA GLY A 766 -3.85 1.29 29.72
C GLY A 766 -4.62 2.56 30.06
N ASP A 767 -5.24 3.15 29.05
CA ASP A 767 -6.15 4.28 29.24
C ASP A 767 -7.40 3.84 30.04
N GLY A 768 -7.95 4.76 30.81
CA GLY A 768 -9.02 4.51 31.77
C GLY A 768 -10.10 5.57 31.74
N VAL A 769 -11.33 5.17 32.02
CA VAL A 769 -12.46 6.06 32.27
C VAL A 769 -12.98 5.74 33.66
N VAL A 770 -12.92 6.70 34.58
CA VAL A 770 -13.44 6.56 35.96
C VAL A 770 -14.65 7.48 36.10
N ASN A 771 -15.82 6.89 36.33
CA ASN A 771 -17.01 7.64 36.71
C ASN A 771 -16.96 7.94 38.21
N ILE A 772 -17.08 9.22 38.54
CA ILE A 772 -17.06 9.77 39.89
C ILE A 772 -18.47 10.20 40.24
N SER A 773 -19.02 9.60 41.28
CA SER A 773 -20.30 10.00 41.87
C SER A 773 -20.15 10.28 43.36
N ILE A 774 -21.16 10.91 43.95
CA ILE A 774 -21.16 11.27 45.37
C ILE A 774 -22.29 10.56 46.12
N ASN A 775 -22.10 10.32 47.41
CA ASN A 775 -23.13 9.87 48.34
C ASN A 775 -23.16 10.81 49.56
N PRO A 776 -23.90 11.93 49.48
CA PRO A 776 -23.94 12.94 50.52
C PRO A 776 -24.91 12.60 51.68
N LEU A 777 -25.51 11.41 51.69
CA LEU A 777 -26.53 11.05 52.67
C LEU A 777 -25.98 11.06 54.09
N GLY A 778 -26.66 11.78 54.99
CA GLY A 778 -26.26 11.93 56.39
C GLY A 778 -25.21 13.03 56.64
N MET A 779 -24.74 13.72 55.61
CA MET A 779 -23.87 14.90 55.74
C MET A 779 -24.70 16.16 56.04
N GLY A 780 -24.09 17.13 56.73
CA GLY A 780 -24.71 18.42 57.06
C GLY A 780 -24.55 19.45 55.93
N VAL A 781 -25.17 20.61 56.08
CA VAL A 781 -24.92 21.77 55.20
C VAL A 781 -23.49 22.26 55.40
N GLY A 782 -22.79 22.55 54.30
CA GLY A 782 -21.39 22.96 54.31
C GLY A 782 -20.65 22.68 53.00
N GLU A 783 -19.39 23.06 52.98
CA GLU A 783 -18.46 22.76 51.87
C GLU A 783 -17.54 21.61 52.29
N TYR A 784 -17.42 20.62 51.41
CA TYR A 784 -16.65 19.41 51.62
C TYR A 784 -15.63 19.25 50.50
N THR A 785 -14.44 18.82 50.86
CA THR A 785 -13.36 18.48 49.93
C THR A 785 -12.94 17.03 50.15
N GLY A 786 -12.66 16.33 49.07
CA GLY A 786 -11.98 15.04 49.10
C GLY A 786 -11.02 14.94 47.93
N THR A 787 -10.05 14.06 48.05
CA THR A 787 -9.05 13.85 47.00
C THR A 787 -9.16 12.42 46.48
N ILE A 788 -9.11 12.27 45.16
CA ILE A 788 -8.95 10.98 44.48
C ILE A 788 -7.46 10.84 44.13
N THR A 789 -6.87 9.71 44.49
CA THR A 789 -5.48 9.35 44.18
C THR A 789 -5.48 8.27 43.11
N VAL A 790 -4.80 8.53 41.99
CA VAL A 790 -4.56 7.57 40.92
C VAL A 790 -3.10 7.13 40.97
N SER A 791 -2.88 5.82 41.09
CA SER A 791 -1.55 5.23 41.31
C SER A 791 -1.31 4.03 40.42
N ASP A 792 -0.10 3.94 39.89
CA ASP A 792 0.50 2.74 39.30
C ASP A 792 1.94 2.61 39.86
N PRO A 793 2.33 1.48 40.46
CA PRO A 793 3.69 1.27 40.97
C PRO A 793 4.81 1.49 39.94
N ASP A 794 4.53 1.24 38.66
CA ASP A 794 5.51 1.32 37.58
C ASP A 794 5.54 2.71 36.92
N ALA A 795 4.58 3.58 37.22
CA ALA A 795 4.49 4.88 36.56
C ALA A 795 5.40 5.96 37.17
N LEU A 796 6.07 6.74 36.32
CA LEU A 796 7.11 7.71 36.72
C LEU A 796 6.59 8.79 37.66
N ASN A 797 5.37 9.27 37.40
CA ASN A 797 4.73 10.36 38.12
C ASN A 797 3.65 9.85 39.09
N SER A 798 3.74 8.59 39.51
CA SER A 798 2.80 8.00 40.46
C SER A 798 3.10 8.45 41.90
N PRO A 799 2.09 8.83 42.71
CA PRO A 799 0.68 8.98 42.35
C PRO A 799 0.36 10.36 41.76
N GLN A 800 -0.77 10.45 41.05
CA GLN A 800 -1.41 11.72 40.65
C GLN A 800 -2.72 11.91 41.41
N THR A 801 -3.12 13.16 41.65
CA THR A 801 -4.29 13.49 42.47
C THR A 801 -5.27 14.40 41.75
N VAL A 802 -6.55 14.25 42.04
CA VAL A 802 -7.63 15.13 41.58
C VAL A 802 -8.57 15.47 42.73
N ASP A 803 -8.94 16.74 42.85
CA ASP A 803 -9.79 17.22 43.94
C ASP A 803 -11.28 17.06 43.60
N VAL A 804 -12.09 16.77 44.61
CA VAL A 804 -13.55 16.71 44.52
C VAL A 804 -14.13 17.65 45.56
N TYR A 805 -14.88 18.63 45.08
CA TYR A 805 -15.59 19.61 45.90
C TYR A 805 -17.08 19.29 45.90
N LEU A 806 -17.69 19.31 47.07
CA LEU A 806 -19.12 19.14 47.27
C LEU A 806 -19.66 20.28 48.12
N LYS A 807 -20.64 21.01 47.58
CA LYS A 807 -21.40 22.04 48.31
C LYS A 807 -22.78 21.51 48.69
N ILE A 808 -23.06 21.40 49.99
CA ILE A 808 -24.37 21.01 50.52
C ILE A 808 -25.10 22.26 51.02
N LYS A 809 -26.33 22.48 50.56
CA LYS A 809 -27.15 23.68 50.87
C LYS A 809 -28.50 23.36 51.52
N TYR A 810 -29.08 24.37 52.17
CA TYR A 810 -30.50 24.37 52.57
C TYR A 810 -31.42 24.73 51.40
N SER A 811 -32.68 24.27 51.43
CA SER A 811 -33.71 24.65 50.44
C SER A 811 -33.99 26.15 50.38
N SER A 812 -33.74 26.88 51.46
CA SER A 812 -33.86 28.34 51.48
C SER A 812 -32.73 29.08 50.76
N GLU A 813 -31.64 28.38 50.42
CA GLU A 813 -30.45 28.93 49.75
C GLU A 813 -30.35 28.50 48.28
N ASP A 814 -31.29 27.66 47.84
CA ASP A 814 -31.43 27.17 46.48
C ASP A 814 -31.89 28.31 45.55
N VAL A 815 -31.23 28.43 44.40
CA VAL A 815 -31.50 29.49 43.42
C VAL A 815 -31.91 28.85 42.10
N GLN A 816 -32.71 29.55 41.30
CA GLN A 816 -33.04 29.04 39.97
C GLN A 816 -31.79 28.93 39.10
N PRO A 817 -31.75 27.98 38.13
CA PRO A 817 -30.69 27.92 37.14
C PRO A 817 -30.50 29.25 36.40
N PHE A 818 -29.36 29.44 35.77
CA PHE A 818 -29.09 30.57 34.89
C PHE A 818 -28.29 30.12 33.67
N GLY A 819 -28.25 30.94 32.63
CA GLY A 819 -27.58 30.58 31.39
C GLY A 819 -28.01 31.44 30.21
N GLN A 820 -27.75 30.93 29.00
CA GLN A 820 -28.02 31.63 27.76
C GLN A 820 -28.57 30.68 26.70
N PHE A 821 -29.58 31.12 25.95
CA PHE A 821 -29.98 30.55 24.67
C PHE A 821 -29.20 31.24 23.53
N ALA A 822 -28.20 30.56 22.98
CA ALA A 822 -27.23 31.15 22.06
C ALA A 822 -27.71 31.15 20.60
N THR A 823 -27.95 29.97 20.01
CA THR A 823 -28.29 29.81 18.59
C THR A 823 -29.61 29.06 18.40
N PRO A 824 -30.36 29.32 17.31
CA PRO A 824 -30.06 30.26 16.22
C PRO A 824 -30.13 31.75 16.62
N ASP A 825 -29.67 32.62 15.72
CA ASP A 825 -29.79 34.06 15.90
C ASP A 825 -31.26 34.50 16.00
N ASP A 826 -31.55 35.45 16.89
CA ASP A 826 -32.92 35.95 17.07
C ASP A 826 -33.36 36.77 15.85
N GLY A 827 -34.50 36.47 15.25
CA GLY A 827 -35.07 37.12 14.07
C GLY A 827 -34.52 36.63 12.73
N ILE A 828 -33.78 35.51 12.69
CA ILE A 828 -33.20 34.97 11.44
C ILE A 828 -34.29 34.43 10.49
N THR A 829 -34.12 34.62 9.18
CA THR A 829 -35.05 34.19 8.13
C THR A 829 -34.45 33.11 7.22
N GLY A 830 -35.29 32.40 6.47
CA GLY A 830 -34.84 31.39 5.51
C GLY A 830 -34.38 30.08 6.14
N VAL A 831 -34.77 29.79 7.37
CA VAL A 831 -34.31 28.61 8.11
C VAL A 831 -35.00 27.35 7.60
N SER A 832 -34.22 26.34 7.22
CA SER A 832 -34.71 25.03 6.77
C SER A 832 -33.70 23.91 7.07
N GLY A 833 -34.15 22.65 7.09
CA GLY A 833 -33.29 21.50 7.36
C GLY A 833 -32.89 21.36 8.84
N SER A 834 -31.65 20.90 9.06
CA SER A 834 -31.05 20.67 10.38
C SER A 834 -30.64 21.99 11.04
N VAL A 835 -31.22 22.28 12.20
CA VAL A 835 -31.05 23.52 12.97
C VAL A 835 -30.43 23.21 14.33
N PRO A 836 -29.15 23.56 14.53
CA PRO A 836 -28.54 23.55 15.86
C PRO A 836 -29.27 24.55 16.77
N VAL A 837 -29.74 24.06 17.92
CA VAL A 837 -30.33 24.85 18.99
C VAL A 837 -29.42 24.69 20.20
N THR A 838 -28.63 25.72 20.52
CA THR A 838 -27.55 25.58 21.51
C THR A 838 -27.56 26.69 22.55
N GLY A 839 -26.87 26.44 23.66
CA GLY A 839 -26.64 27.42 24.71
C GLY A 839 -25.79 26.83 25.83
N TRP A 840 -25.85 27.49 26.98
CA TRP A 840 -25.26 26.97 28.21
C TRP A 840 -26.19 27.21 29.40
N ALA A 841 -26.06 26.39 30.44
CA ALA A 841 -26.83 26.51 31.67
C ALA A 841 -25.99 26.01 32.85
N LEU A 842 -26.07 26.73 33.97
CA LEU A 842 -25.44 26.40 35.24
C LEU A 842 -26.40 26.65 36.40
N ASP A 843 -26.08 26.02 37.51
CA ASP A 843 -26.85 26.11 38.74
C ASP A 843 -25.95 25.78 39.93
N ASP A 844 -26.31 26.27 41.12
CA ASP A 844 -25.49 26.14 42.32
C ASP A 844 -25.58 24.77 43.00
N ILE A 845 -26.55 23.93 42.61
CA ILE A 845 -26.64 22.51 42.95
C ILE A 845 -26.57 21.59 41.72
N GLY A 846 -26.86 22.11 40.53
CA GLY A 846 -26.61 21.48 39.23
C GLY A 846 -27.87 21.40 38.36
N VAL A 847 -27.68 21.58 37.04
CA VAL A 847 -28.77 21.54 36.07
C VAL A 847 -29.05 20.10 35.62
N VAL A 848 -30.32 19.69 35.69
CA VAL A 848 -30.78 18.36 35.27
C VAL A 848 -31.15 18.33 33.80
N SER A 849 -31.90 19.33 33.33
CA SER A 849 -32.37 19.32 31.95
C SER A 849 -32.47 20.72 31.37
N VAL A 850 -32.28 20.82 30.06
CA VAL A 850 -32.74 21.95 29.25
C VAL A 850 -33.69 21.41 28.21
N LYS A 851 -34.92 21.93 28.20
CA LYS A 851 -35.98 21.50 27.29
C LYS A 851 -36.32 22.60 26.32
N ILE A 852 -36.50 22.22 25.05
CA ILE A 852 -36.83 23.15 23.97
C ILE A 852 -38.33 23.09 23.72
N TYR A 853 -38.96 24.27 23.71
CA TYR A 853 -40.37 24.46 23.44
C TYR A 853 -40.57 25.43 22.28
N ARG A 854 -41.64 25.23 21.51
CA ARG A 854 -42.23 26.31 20.70
C ARG A 854 -43.37 26.96 21.46
N GLU A 855 -43.50 28.27 21.35
CA GLU A 855 -44.68 29.00 21.81
C GLU A 855 -45.64 29.25 20.65
N VAL A 856 -46.92 28.90 20.84
CA VAL A 856 -47.99 29.16 19.89
C VAL A 856 -49.16 29.77 20.66
N ASN A 857 -49.53 31.00 20.34
CA ASN A 857 -50.61 31.74 21.01
C ASN A 857 -50.49 31.78 22.55
N GLY A 858 -49.25 31.91 23.07
CA GLY A 858 -48.96 31.94 24.50
C GLY A 858 -48.92 30.56 25.19
N PHE A 859 -49.09 29.45 24.45
CA PHE A 859 -48.97 28.10 24.98
C PHE A 859 -47.67 27.43 24.55
N LEU A 860 -47.00 26.75 25.48
CA LEU A 860 -45.77 26.01 25.21
C LEU A 860 -46.08 24.61 24.67
N SER A 861 -45.50 24.26 23.52
CA SER A 861 -45.49 22.91 22.95
C SER A 861 -44.07 22.37 22.96
N TYR A 862 -43.89 21.19 23.56
CA TYR A 862 -42.58 20.54 23.68
C TYR A 862 -42.02 20.11 22.31
N ILE A 863 -40.72 20.33 22.09
CA ILE A 863 -39.98 19.92 20.89
C ILE A 863 -39.03 18.77 21.23
N GLY A 864 -38.17 18.95 22.24
CA GLY A 864 -37.13 17.97 22.56
C GLY A 864 -36.27 18.34 23.77
N ASP A 865 -35.55 17.34 24.27
CA ASP A 865 -34.57 17.50 25.35
C ASP A 865 -33.20 17.83 24.74
N ALA A 866 -32.58 18.91 25.20
CA ALA A 866 -31.21 19.22 24.87
C ALA A 866 -30.26 18.35 25.70
N VAL A 867 -29.09 18.07 25.12
CA VAL A 867 -28.07 17.24 25.76
C VAL A 867 -26.90 18.11 26.18
N PHE A 868 -26.50 17.92 27.43
CA PHE A 868 -25.29 18.51 27.97
C PHE A 868 -24.07 17.76 27.43
N VAL A 869 -23.07 18.52 27.00
CA VAL A 869 -21.87 17.98 26.37
C VAL A 869 -20.66 18.49 27.15
N GLU A 870 -19.88 17.53 27.64
CA GLU A 870 -18.64 17.78 28.35
C GLU A 870 -17.61 18.49 27.44
N GLY A 871 -16.96 19.53 27.95
CA GLY A 871 -15.99 20.36 27.22
C GLY A 871 -16.62 21.23 26.13
N ALA A 872 -17.95 21.30 26.02
CA ALA A 872 -18.58 22.02 24.92
C ALA A 872 -18.54 23.54 25.06
N ARG A 873 -18.36 24.08 26.27
CA ARG A 873 -18.30 25.53 26.51
C ARG A 873 -17.10 25.87 27.40
N PRO A 874 -15.87 25.80 26.86
CA PRO A 874 -14.65 26.08 27.63
C PRO A 874 -14.63 27.53 28.16
N ASP A 875 -15.25 28.46 27.45
CA ASP A 875 -15.47 29.84 27.90
C ASP A 875 -16.32 29.92 29.18
N VAL A 876 -17.36 29.10 29.28
CA VAL A 876 -18.24 29.04 30.46
C VAL A 876 -17.54 28.31 31.61
N GLU A 877 -16.83 27.21 31.33
CA GLU A 877 -16.02 26.51 32.33
C GLU A 877 -14.99 27.44 32.98
N GLN A 878 -14.32 28.26 32.17
CA GLN A 878 -13.37 29.27 32.64
C GLN A 878 -14.03 30.38 33.45
N ALA A 879 -15.21 30.84 33.05
CA ALA A 879 -15.93 31.93 33.73
C ALA A 879 -16.54 31.49 35.07
N TYR A 880 -16.89 30.21 35.21
CA TYR A 880 -17.57 29.66 36.40
C TYR A 880 -16.86 28.40 36.93
N PRO A 881 -15.60 28.49 37.38
CA PRO A 881 -14.75 27.34 37.72
C PRO A 881 -15.19 26.55 38.97
N ASP A 882 -16.01 27.16 39.83
CA ASP A 882 -16.47 26.57 41.11
C ASP A 882 -17.90 26.03 41.06
N TYR A 883 -18.61 26.22 39.94
CA TYR A 883 -20.00 25.75 39.80
C TYR A 883 -20.06 24.23 39.59
N PRO A 884 -21.04 23.54 40.17
CA PRO A 884 -21.28 22.13 39.89
C PRO A 884 -21.41 21.84 38.39
N TYR A 885 -20.73 20.80 37.91
CA TYR A 885 -20.79 20.37 36.50
C TYR A 885 -20.43 21.45 35.47
N ASN A 886 -19.59 22.43 35.84
CA ASN A 886 -19.17 23.53 34.98
C ASN A 886 -18.60 23.10 33.61
N SER A 887 -17.84 22.01 33.58
CA SER A 887 -17.26 21.45 32.36
C SER A 887 -18.30 20.91 31.35
N ARG A 888 -19.55 20.63 31.78
CA ARG A 888 -20.64 20.21 30.88
C ARG A 888 -21.70 21.30 30.65
N ALA A 889 -21.43 22.55 31.01
CA ALA A 889 -22.43 23.63 30.97
C ALA A 889 -23.10 23.82 29.60
N GLY A 890 -22.40 23.48 28.51
CA GLY A 890 -22.91 23.56 27.14
C GLY A 890 -24.01 22.54 26.86
N TRP A 891 -25.13 22.99 26.32
CA TRP A 891 -26.23 22.15 25.90
C TRP A 891 -26.58 22.36 24.42
N GLY A 892 -27.03 21.30 23.77
CA GLY A 892 -27.40 21.32 22.36
C GLY A 892 -28.54 20.37 22.01
N TYR A 893 -29.38 20.81 21.08
CA TYR A 893 -30.41 20.01 20.44
C TYR A 893 -30.36 20.21 18.93
N MET A 894 -30.27 19.13 18.16
CA MET A 894 -30.32 19.19 16.70
C MET A 894 -31.78 19.08 16.26
N MET A 895 -32.43 20.23 16.04
CA MET A 895 -33.82 20.32 15.61
C MET A 895 -33.92 20.11 14.10
N LEU A 896 -34.80 19.23 13.64
CA LEU A 896 -35.16 19.17 12.22
C LEU A 896 -36.39 20.05 11.96
N SER A 897 -36.18 21.18 11.29
CA SER A 897 -37.24 22.17 11.07
C SER A 897 -38.38 21.64 10.20
N ASN A 898 -38.14 20.64 9.34
CA ASN A 898 -39.14 20.08 8.41
C ASN A 898 -40.33 19.38 9.10
N PHE A 899 -40.28 19.17 10.42
CA PHE A 899 -41.43 18.72 11.21
C PHE A 899 -42.30 19.86 11.77
N LEU A 900 -41.96 21.10 11.45
CA LEU A 900 -42.61 22.32 11.93
C LEU A 900 -43.17 23.12 10.75
N PRO A 901 -44.25 23.89 10.94
CA PRO A 901 -44.84 24.68 9.86
C PRO A 901 -43.96 25.88 9.47
N ASP A 902 -44.03 26.29 8.20
CA ASP A 902 -43.43 27.53 7.69
C ASP A 902 -43.92 28.77 8.44
N GLY A 903 -43.08 29.82 8.46
CA GLY A 903 -43.39 31.12 9.07
C GLY A 903 -42.72 31.34 10.43
N GLU A 904 -43.31 32.20 11.24
CA GLU A 904 -42.76 32.58 12.55
C GLU A 904 -42.81 31.42 13.55
N LEU A 905 -41.65 31.10 14.13
CA LEU A 905 -41.48 30.12 15.20
C LEU A 905 -40.79 30.79 16.40
N VAL A 906 -41.50 30.88 17.53
CA VAL A 906 -40.94 31.36 18.79
C VAL A 906 -40.43 30.17 19.60
N LEU A 907 -39.12 30.05 19.75
CA LEU A 907 -38.44 29.02 20.54
C LEU A 907 -38.14 29.51 21.95
N LYS A 908 -38.27 28.63 22.94
CA LYS A 908 -37.85 28.85 24.33
C LYS A 908 -36.99 27.69 24.81
N ALA A 909 -35.87 28.02 25.44
CA ALA A 909 -35.05 27.08 26.18
C ALA A 909 -35.34 27.21 27.67
N ILE A 910 -35.77 26.12 28.30
CA ILE A 910 -36.20 26.10 29.70
C ILE A 910 -35.30 25.14 30.48
N ALA A 911 -34.60 25.65 31.50
CA ALA A 911 -33.73 24.86 32.36
C ALA A 911 -34.44 24.45 33.65
N SER A 912 -34.09 23.27 34.17
CA SER A 912 -34.49 22.82 35.50
C SER A 912 -33.31 22.26 36.29
N ASP A 913 -33.23 22.55 37.58
CA ASP A 913 -32.26 21.97 38.50
C ASP A 913 -32.75 20.62 39.09
N THR A 914 -32.01 20.12 40.08
CA THR A 914 -32.30 18.88 40.81
C THR A 914 -33.47 18.98 41.81
N THR A 915 -33.93 20.17 42.12
CA THR A 915 -35.01 20.43 43.11
C THR A 915 -36.33 20.79 42.43
N GLY A 916 -36.29 20.99 41.11
CA GLY A 916 -37.44 21.28 40.28
C GLY A 916 -37.71 22.77 40.10
N ASN A 917 -36.76 23.66 40.45
CA ASN A 917 -36.88 25.04 40.02
C ASN A 917 -36.69 25.11 38.51
N VAL A 918 -37.44 26.01 37.88
CA VAL A 918 -37.49 26.12 36.42
C VAL A 918 -37.36 27.57 36.00
N ILE A 919 -36.51 27.84 35.01
CA ILE A 919 -36.37 29.17 34.40
C ILE A 919 -36.32 29.10 32.86
N THR A 920 -36.78 30.15 32.19
CA THR A 920 -36.54 30.33 30.75
C THR A 920 -35.18 31.01 30.57
N LEU A 921 -34.22 30.30 29.96
CA LEU A 921 -32.87 30.82 29.66
C LEU A 921 -32.88 31.89 28.55
N GLY A 922 -33.88 31.84 27.67
CA GLY A 922 -34.06 32.80 26.61
C GLY A 922 -35.21 32.45 25.69
N THR A 923 -35.60 33.43 24.86
CA THR A 923 -36.59 33.30 23.80
C THR A 923 -35.92 33.72 22.48
N LYS A 924 -36.16 32.98 21.41
CA LYS A 924 -35.69 33.30 20.05
C LYS A 924 -36.85 33.20 19.08
N THR A 925 -37.07 34.21 18.26
CA THR A 925 -38.02 34.15 17.15
C THR A 925 -37.26 33.84 15.87
N ILE A 926 -37.59 32.77 15.15
CA ILE A 926 -36.97 32.42 13.86
C ILE A 926 -38.06 32.27 12.80
N TYR A 927 -37.70 32.45 11.52
CA TYR A 927 -38.65 32.31 10.41
C TYR A 927 -38.27 31.14 9.51
N LEU A 928 -39.08 30.07 9.56
CA LEU A 928 -38.92 28.87 8.76
C LEU A 928 -39.41 29.10 7.33
N ASP A 929 -38.65 28.62 6.35
CA ASP A 929 -38.97 28.69 4.92
C ASP A 929 -38.50 27.41 4.20
N HIS A 930 -39.33 26.38 4.26
CA HIS A 930 -39.11 25.11 3.57
C HIS A 930 -39.40 25.21 2.07
N GLN A 931 -40.24 26.16 1.65
CA GLN A 931 -40.64 26.33 0.24
C GLN A 931 -39.48 26.78 -0.64
N ASN A 932 -38.61 27.64 -0.13
CA ASN A 932 -37.40 28.09 -0.84
C ASN A 932 -36.14 27.30 -0.43
N GLY A 933 -36.30 26.25 0.39
CA GLY A 933 -35.21 25.35 0.74
C GLY A 933 -34.72 24.58 -0.48
N VAL A 934 -33.40 24.56 -0.71
CA VAL A 934 -32.78 23.86 -1.85
C VAL A 934 -31.78 22.78 -1.43
N LYS A 935 -31.51 22.64 -0.13
CA LYS A 935 -30.49 21.73 0.40
C LYS A 935 -31.12 20.41 0.89
N PRO A 936 -30.37 19.30 0.85
CA PRO A 936 -30.77 18.04 1.49
C PRO A 936 -31.09 18.20 2.99
N PHE A 937 -31.99 17.38 3.50
CA PHE A 937 -32.36 17.33 4.93
C PHE A 937 -32.71 15.89 5.37
N GLY A 938 -32.72 15.64 6.67
CA GLY A 938 -33.06 14.33 7.22
C GLY A 938 -32.72 14.22 8.70
N ALA A 939 -32.57 12.99 9.20
CA ALA A 939 -32.19 12.75 10.58
C ALA A 939 -31.44 11.42 10.77
N ILE A 940 -30.62 11.36 11.82
CA ILE A 940 -29.99 10.13 12.33
C ILE A 940 -30.88 9.54 13.44
N ASP A 941 -31.22 8.26 13.31
CA ASP A 941 -32.07 7.54 14.28
C ASP A 941 -31.25 6.75 15.29
N ALA A 942 -30.16 6.10 14.86
CA ALA A 942 -29.27 5.31 15.72
C ALA A 942 -27.80 5.68 15.48
N PRO A 943 -26.95 5.81 16.51
CA PRO A 943 -27.31 5.75 17.93
C PRO A 943 -28.27 6.87 18.33
N ALA A 944 -29.12 6.59 19.32
CA ALA A 944 -29.90 7.64 19.95
C ALA A 944 -28.94 8.68 20.53
N GLN A 945 -29.41 9.91 20.69
CA GLN A 945 -28.62 10.96 21.33
C GLN A 945 -28.25 10.53 22.77
N GLY A 946 -26.95 10.41 23.06
CA GLY A 946 -26.42 9.91 24.33
C GLY A 946 -26.49 8.38 24.50
N GLY A 947 -26.89 7.64 23.45
CA GLY A 947 -27.03 6.18 23.50
C GLY A 947 -25.69 5.45 23.57
N GLU A 948 -25.74 4.14 23.83
CA GLU A 948 -24.56 3.27 23.89
C GLU A 948 -24.43 2.44 22.59
N ALA A 949 -23.18 2.14 22.21
CA ALA A 949 -22.82 1.27 21.10
C ALA A 949 -21.68 0.32 21.51
N PHE A 950 -21.78 -0.95 21.11
CA PHE A 950 -20.77 -1.98 21.42
C PHE A 950 -20.85 -3.14 20.40
N GLY A 951 -19.76 -3.89 20.27
CA GLY A 951 -19.66 -5.07 19.41
C GLY A 951 -19.04 -4.85 18.02
N SER A 952 -18.76 -5.96 17.34
CA SER A 952 -18.09 -6.02 16.03
C SER A 952 -18.96 -5.55 14.87
N THR A 953 -20.25 -5.30 15.09
CA THR A 953 -21.17 -4.72 14.10
C THR A 953 -22.26 -3.91 14.80
N TYR A 954 -22.24 -2.59 14.62
CA TYR A 954 -23.26 -1.67 15.09
C TYR A 954 -23.87 -0.90 13.91
N ARG A 955 -25.20 -0.84 13.86
CA ARG A 955 -25.93 -0.17 12.78
C ARG A 955 -26.20 1.28 13.10
N ASN A 956 -25.54 2.18 12.37
CA ASN A 956 -25.96 3.58 12.30
C ASN A 956 -26.98 3.74 11.17
N GLN A 957 -28.14 4.31 11.48
CA GLN A 957 -29.25 4.42 10.53
C GLN A 957 -29.98 5.75 10.68
N GLY A 958 -30.67 6.14 9.62
CA GLY A 958 -31.33 7.42 9.51
C GLY A 958 -32.09 7.53 8.19
N TRP A 959 -32.44 8.75 7.81
CA TRP A 959 -33.10 9.01 6.54
C TRP A 959 -32.67 10.36 5.96
N VAL A 960 -32.72 10.48 4.63
CA VAL A 960 -32.31 11.66 3.87
C VAL A 960 -33.29 11.90 2.71
N LEU A 961 -33.66 13.16 2.50
CA LEU A 961 -34.43 13.66 1.37
C LEU A 961 -33.81 14.95 0.83
N THR A 962 -34.21 15.38 -0.37
CA THR A 962 -33.86 16.69 -0.92
C THR A 962 -35.05 17.32 -1.66
N PRO A 963 -35.27 18.65 -1.56
CA PRO A 963 -36.31 19.36 -2.29
C PRO A 963 -36.32 19.09 -3.81
N GLN A 964 -37.53 19.05 -4.39
CA GLN A 964 -37.71 18.92 -5.84
C GLN A 964 -37.20 20.17 -6.58
N PRO A 965 -36.69 20.03 -7.82
CA PRO A 965 -36.72 18.83 -8.67
C PRO A 965 -35.55 17.83 -8.44
N ASN A 966 -34.63 18.14 -7.53
CA ASN A 966 -33.43 17.34 -7.30
C ASN A 966 -33.75 16.01 -6.61
N LYS A 967 -32.79 15.09 -6.65
CA LYS A 967 -32.84 13.84 -5.90
C LYS A 967 -31.49 13.46 -5.30
N ILE A 968 -31.52 12.74 -4.19
CA ILE A 968 -30.34 12.06 -3.67
C ILE A 968 -30.07 10.84 -4.57
N PRO A 969 -28.83 10.64 -5.05
CA PRO A 969 -28.43 9.42 -5.75
C PRO A 969 -28.84 8.16 -4.99
N GLU A 970 -29.57 7.28 -5.67
CA GLU A 970 -30.22 6.11 -5.06
C GLU A 970 -29.23 5.05 -4.57
N ASP A 971 -27.98 5.08 -5.05
CA ASP A 971 -26.90 4.21 -4.58
C ASP A 971 -26.31 4.65 -3.22
N GLY A 972 -26.75 5.79 -2.68
CA GLY A 972 -26.25 6.35 -1.42
C GLY A 972 -24.84 6.93 -1.51
N SER A 973 -24.29 7.04 -2.73
CA SER A 973 -22.90 7.46 -2.98
C SER A 973 -22.57 8.88 -2.52
N THR A 974 -23.56 9.67 -2.14
CA THR A 974 -23.40 11.04 -1.65
C THR A 974 -23.76 11.20 -0.17
N ILE A 975 -24.18 10.14 0.53
CA ILE A 975 -24.48 10.18 1.96
C ILE A 975 -23.24 9.71 2.72
N ASN A 976 -22.47 10.66 3.24
CA ASN A 976 -21.21 10.38 3.95
C ASN A 976 -21.47 10.31 5.46
N VAL A 977 -20.91 9.29 6.10
CA VAL A 977 -20.97 9.11 7.55
C VAL A 977 -19.60 9.39 8.16
N PHE A 978 -19.59 10.21 9.21
CA PHE A 978 -18.39 10.59 9.95
C PHE A 978 -18.52 10.18 11.41
N ILE A 979 -17.46 9.62 11.98
CA ILE A 979 -17.30 9.46 13.43
C ILE A 979 -16.08 10.26 13.85
N ASP A 980 -16.24 11.10 14.88
CA ASP A 980 -15.20 12.00 15.39
C ASP A 980 -14.52 12.85 14.31
N GLY A 981 -15.31 13.35 13.35
CA GLY A 981 -14.86 14.13 12.19
C GLY A 981 -14.12 13.31 11.13
N VAL A 982 -13.93 12.01 11.31
CA VAL A 982 -13.29 11.11 10.35
C VAL A 982 -14.34 10.44 9.48
N PHE A 983 -14.12 10.44 8.16
CA PHE A 983 -14.98 9.73 7.22
C PHE A 983 -14.84 8.21 7.41
N ILE A 984 -15.95 7.52 7.63
CA ILE A 984 -15.96 6.07 7.90
C ILE A 984 -16.65 5.25 6.81
N GLY A 985 -17.38 5.90 5.89
CA GLY A 985 -18.05 5.22 4.80
C GLY A 985 -19.27 5.97 4.29
N LYS A 986 -19.87 5.41 3.24
CA LYS A 986 -21.10 5.91 2.62
C LYS A 986 -22.28 5.04 3.03
N ALA A 987 -23.43 5.66 3.33
CA ALA A 987 -24.61 4.93 3.75
C ALA A 987 -25.25 4.16 2.58
N ASN A 988 -25.71 2.94 2.83
CA ASN A 988 -26.63 2.23 1.94
C ASN A 988 -27.97 2.97 1.94
N TYR A 989 -28.52 3.30 0.78
CA TYR A 989 -29.70 4.17 0.64
C TYR A 989 -30.80 3.52 -0.23
N ASN A 990 -31.88 4.25 -0.50
CA ASN A 990 -33.03 3.85 -1.30
C ASN A 990 -33.88 2.74 -0.65
N ILE A 991 -34.05 2.83 0.67
CA ILE A 991 -34.83 1.86 1.45
C ILE A 991 -36.16 2.48 1.84
N TYR A 992 -37.25 1.75 1.59
CA TYR A 992 -38.60 2.23 1.87
C TYR A 992 -38.86 2.35 3.37
N ARG A 993 -39.41 3.49 3.78
CA ARG A 993 -39.83 3.76 5.15
C ARG A 993 -41.19 4.46 5.14
N ALA A 994 -42.22 3.79 5.64
CA ALA A 994 -43.61 4.19 5.44
C ALA A 994 -43.97 5.53 6.12
N ASP A 995 -43.44 5.79 7.31
CA ASP A 995 -43.65 7.04 8.06
C ASP A 995 -43.09 8.25 7.30
N ILE A 996 -41.87 8.14 6.78
CA ILE A 996 -41.23 9.23 6.02
C ILE A 996 -41.94 9.47 4.68
N ALA A 997 -42.29 8.40 3.95
CA ALA A 997 -43.03 8.50 2.70
C ALA A 997 -44.41 9.18 2.89
N GLN A 998 -45.05 8.94 4.04
CA GLN A 998 -46.33 9.55 4.39
C GLN A 998 -46.19 11.02 4.81
N LEU A 999 -45.11 11.38 5.51
CA LEU A 999 -44.88 12.74 6.00
C LEU A 999 -44.43 13.71 4.91
N PHE A 1000 -43.69 13.23 3.92
CA PHE A 1000 -43.16 14.05 2.82
C PHE A 1000 -43.64 13.56 1.45
N PRO A 1001 -44.96 13.48 1.18
CA PRO A 1001 -45.47 12.97 -0.08
C PRO A 1001 -45.11 13.95 -1.22
N GLY A 1002 -44.44 13.45 -2.26
CA GLY A 1002 -44.13 14.22 -3.48
C GLY A 1002 -42.65 14.55 -3.70
N TYR A 1003 -41.76 14.20 -2.77
CA TYR A 1003 -40.32 14.26 -3.00
C TYR A 1003 -39.87 13.05 -3.83
N ALA A 1004 -38.90 13.20 -4.74
CA ALA A 1004 -38.46 12.10 -5.62
C ALA A 1004 -38.01 10.85 -4.85
N ASN A 1005 -37.28 11.03 -3.75
CA ASN A 1005 -36.79 9.92 -2.92
C ASN A 1005 -37.75 9.50 -1.79
N SER A 1006 -39.01 9.94 -1.76
CA SER A 1006 -39.94 9.65 -0.64
C SER A 1006 -40.07 8.15 -0.34
N ASN A 1007 -40.06 7.32 -1.39
CA ASN A 1007 -40.20 5.86 -1.29
C ASN A 1007 -38.88 5.13 -1.01
N GLY A 1008 -37.78 5.85 -0.84
CA GLY A 1008 -36.43 5.31 -0.64
C GLY A 1008 -35.63 6.10 0.39
N ALA A 1009 -36.28 6.79 1.32
CA ALA A 1009 -35.65 7.80 2.16
C ALA A 1009 -34.70 7.24 3.23
N MET A 1010 -34.81 5.95 3.61
CA MET A 1010 -33.98 5.39 4.68
C MET A 1010 -32.57 5.07 4.18
N ALA A 1011 -31.58 5.32 5.04
CA ALA A 1011 -30.20 4.93 4.85
C ALA A 1011 -29.61 4.22 6.10
N TYR A 1012 -28.55 3.44 5.93
CA TYR A 1012 -27.77 2.90 7.05
C TYR A 1012 -26.31 2.58 6.69
N LEU A 1013 -25.44 2.58 7.69
CA LEU A 1013 -24.06 2.11 7.65
C LEU A 1013 -23.78 1.26 8.90
N ASP A 1014 -23.31 0.04 8.69
CA ASP A 1014 -22.88 -0.86 9.76
C ASP A 1014 -21.37 -0.70 10.00
N PHE A 1015 -20.92 -0.51 11.23
CA PHE A 1015 -19.50 -0.33 11.57
C PHE A 1015 -19.08 -1.10 12.83
N ASP A 1016 -17.79 -1.40 12.94
CA ASP A 1016 -17.21 -2.13 14.08
C ASP A 1016 -16.81 -1.17 15.21
N THR A 1017 -17.53 -1.22 16.34
CA THR A 1017 -17.24 -0.35 17.50
C THR A 1017 -16.00 -0.78 18.27
N THR A 1018 -15.51 -2.02 18.09
CA THR A 1018 -14.28 -2.52 18.74
C THR A 1018 -13.01 -1.87 18.17
N THR A 1019 -13.14 -1.18 17.03
CA THR A 1019 -12.06 -0.39 16.43
C THR A 1019 -11.91 1.01 17.05
N TYR A 1020 -12.79 1.38 17.98
CA TYR A 1020 -12.78 2.65 18.70
C TYR A 1020 -12.47 2.41 20.18
N SER A 1021 -11.83 3.40 20.80
CA SER A 1021 -11.66 3.46 22.25
C SER A 1021 -13.01 3.50 22.96
N ASN A 1022 -13.09 2.98 24.17
CA ASN A 1022 -14.27 3.21 25.00
C ASN A 1022 -14.36 4.69 25.39
N GLY A 1023 -15.56 5.26 25.36
CA GLY A 1023 -15.76 6.67 25.67
C GLY A 1023 -16.83 7.33 24.81
N VAL A 1024 -16.94 8.66 24.93
CA VAL A 1024 -17.93 9.46 24.20
C VAL A 1024 -17.39 9.83 22.82
N HIS A 1025 -18.20 9.59 21.80
CA HIS A 1025 -17.93 9.89 20.39
C HIS A 1025 -19.04 10.73 19.78
N THR A 1026 -18.75 11.38 18.65
CA THR A 1026 -19.75 12.02 17.81
C THR A 1026 -19.92 11.29 16.49
N ILE A 1027 -21.14 11.23 15.98
CA ILE A 1027 -21.45 10.75 14.63
C ILE A 1027 -22.28 11.79 13.88
N GLN A 1028 -21.94 12.01 12.61
CA GLN A 1028 -22.62 12.95 11.73
C GLN A 1028 -22.78 12.41 10.33
N TRP A 1029 -23.82 12.88 9.66
CA TRP A 1029 -24.09 12.59 8.24
C TRP A 1029 -24.00 13.87 7.44
N SER A 1030 -23.43 13.80 6.23
CA SER A 1030 -23.68 14.77 5.17
C SER A 1030 -24.31 14.10 3.96
N ALA A 1031 -25.08 14.87 3.20
CA ALA A 1031 -25.62 14.41 1.93
C ALA A 1031 -25.45 15.46 0.85
N SER A 1032 -25.33 15.01 -0.41
CA SER A 1032 -25.35 15.86 -1.59
C SER A 1032 -26.41 15.37 -2.57
N ASP A 1033 -27.19 16.28 -3.14
CA ASP A 1033 -28.11 15.95 -4.23
C ASP A 1033 -27.42 15.90 -5.60
N ASP A 1034 -28.16 15.50 -6.63
CA ASP A 1034 -27.71 15.42 -8.02
C ASP A 1034 -27.43 16.78 -8.68
N ALA A 1035 -27.79 17.88 -8.02
CA ALA A 1035 -27.41 19.25 -8.41
C ALA A 1035 -26.17 19.76 -7.65
N GLY A 1036 -25.62 18.96 -6.73
CA GLY A 1036 -24.45 19.29 -5.93
C GLY A 1036 -24.74 20.11 -4.66
N ASN A 1037 -26.02 20.37 -4.33
CA ASN A 1037 -26.37 21.02 -3.07
C ASN A 1037 -26.05 20.07 -1.91
N SER A 1038 -25.35 20.57 -0.90
CA SER A 1038 -24.88 19.76 0.23
C SER A 1038 -25.26 20.37 1.58
N ASP A 1039 -25.63 19.53 2.54
CA ASP A 1039 -25.83 19.93 3.93
C ASP A 1039 -25.56 18.78 4.91
N GLY A 1040 -25.43 19.13 6.19
CA GLY A 1040 -25.41 18.19 7.30
C GLY A 1040 -26.81 17.68 7.64
N ILE A 1041 -26.99 16.37 7.66
CA ILE A 1041 -28.26 15.70 7.93
C ILE A 1041 -28.54 15.59 9.44
N GLY A 1042 -27.50 15.65 10.26
CA GLY A 1042 -27.65 15.68 11.71
C GLY A 1042 -26.37 15.29 12.43
N SER A 1043 -26.44 15.33 13.75
CA SER A 1043 -25.36 14.93 14.63
C SER A 1043 -25.88 14.22 15.88
N ARG A 1044 -25.15 13.23 16.37
CA ARG A 1044 -25.40 12.56 17.65
C ARG A 1044 -24.11 12.42 18.45
N TYR A 1045 -24.22 12.52 19.77
CA TYR A 1045 -23.21 11.97 20.67
C TYR A 1045 -23.64 10.59 21.12
N PHE A 1046 -22.70 9.69 21.35
CA PHE A 1046 -22.96 8.34 21.84
C PHE A 1046 -21.74 7.79 22.56
N THR A 1047 -21.91 6.75 23.36
CA THR A 1047 -20.83 6.14 24.14
C THR A 1047 -20.48 4.77 23.58
N ILE A 1048 -19.19 4.51 23.35
CA ILE A 1048 -18.69 3.18 23.00
C ILE A 1048 -18.21 2.46 24.26
N GLN A 1049 -18.61 1.19 24.45
CA GLN A 1049 -18.20 0.35 25.59
C GLN A 1049 -17.88 -1.09 25.16
N ASN A 1050 -16.61 -1.36 24.88
CA ASN A 1050 -16.05 -2.69 24.63
C ASN A 1050 -15.50 -3.27 25.94
N THR A 1051 -16.10 -4.32 26.49
CA THR A 1051 -15.66 -4.92 27.76
C THR A 1051 -14.35 -5.71 27.60
N ASN A 1052 -13.35 -5.47 28.46
CA ASN A 1052 -12.14 -6.30 28.56
C ASN A 1052 -12.49 -7.68 29.16
N SER A 1053 -12.91 -8.65 28.36
CA SER A 1053 -13.00 -10.05 28.82
C SER A 1053 -11.68 -10.78 28.59
N GLY A 1054 -10.71 -10.54 29.48
CA GLY A 1054 -9.57 -11.40 29.69
C GLY A 1054 -9.93 -12.64 30.52
N GLU A 1055 -10.68 -13.58 29.95
CA GLU A 1055 -10.56 -15.00 30.31
C GLU A 1055 -10.44 -15.81 29.02
N ARG A 1056 -9.21 -16.18 28.64
CA ARG A 1056 -9.00 -17.40 27.86
C ARG A 1056 -9.40 -18.57 28.75
N LYS A 1057 -10.68 -18.95 28.72
CA LYS A 1057 -11.08 -20.33 29.01
C LYS A 1057 -10.91 -21.14 27.75
N SER A 1058 -9.84 -21.92 27.70
CA SER A 1058 -9.78 -23.07 26.81
C SER A 1058 -10.84 -24.09 27.24
N SER A 1059 -11.93 -24.19 26.50
CA SER A 1059 -12.57 -25.48 26.17
C SER A 1059 -13.78 -25.31 25.25
N GLY A 1060 -13.72 -25.94 24.06
CA GLY A 1060 -14.86 -26.65 23.47
C GLY A 1060 -15.89 -25.86 22.66
N THR A 1061 -15.71 -25.89 21.33
CA THR A 1061 -16.73 -26.05 20.28
C THR A 1061 -17.96 -25.13 20.29
N SER A 1062 -17.97 -24.12 19.41
CA SER A 1062 -19.05 -23.82 18.45
C SER A 1062 -18.68 -22.55 17.66
N GLU A 1063 -18.25 -22.72 16.41
CA GLU A 1063 -18.02 -21.61 15.49
C GLU A 1063 -19.38 -21.08 15.00
N ILE A 1064 -19.77 -19.93 15.53
CA ILE A 1064 -20.84 -19.11 14.98
C ILE A 1064 -20.19 -18.07 14.05
N GLN A 1065 -20.80 -17.97 12.87
CA GLN A 1065 -20.49 -17.10 11.74
C GLN A 1065 -20.38 -15.62 12.15
N GLU A 1066 -19.23 -14.99 11.86
CA GLU A 1066 -19.12 -13.53 11.80
C GLU A 1066 -19.21 -13.08 10.34
N THR A 1067 -20.24 -12.26 10.10
CA THR A 1067 -20.56 -11.65 8.81
C THR A 1067 -19.61 -10.48 8.52
N GLY A 1068 -19.22 -10.33 7.26
CA GLY A 1068 -18.30 -9.30 6.82
C GLY A 1068 -18.93 -7.91 6.88
N PHE A 1069 -18.41 -7.06 7.78
CA PHE A 1069 -18.61 -5.62 7.77
C PHE A 1069 -17.26 -4.90 7.90
N LEU A 1070 -16.93 -4.12 6.87
CA LEU A 1070 -15.93 -3.05 6.80
C LEU A 1070 -14.55 -3.28 7.47
N LYS A 1071 -13.55 -3.75 6.70
CA LYS A 1071 -12.14 -3.43 7.00
C LYS A 1071 -11.92 -1.95 6.68
N ASN A 1072 -12.20 -1.09 7.64
CA ASN A 1072 -11.87 0.31 7.56
C ASN A 1072 -10.35 0.46 7.38
N LYS A 1073 -9.93 1.10 6.28
CA LYS A 1073 -8.56 1.55 6.02
C LYS A 1073 -8.15 2.72 6.96
N TYR A 1074 -8.99 3.02 7.93
CA TYR A 1074 -8.75 3.96 9.00
C TYR A 1074 -8.68 3.16 10.29
N ARG A 1075 -7.47 2.91 10.77
CA ARG A 1075 -7.29 2.69 12.20
C ARG A 1075 -7.29 4.10 12.82
N PRO A 1076 -8.33 4.54 13.56
CA PRO A 1076 -8.22 5.77 14.32
C PRO A 1076 -7.37 5.44 15.55
N TRP A 1077 -6.04 5.42 15.40
CA TRP A 1077 -5.17 5.46 16.57
C TRP A 1077 -5.00 6.91 17.01
N VAL A 1078 -5.15 7.08 18.33
CA VAL A 1078 -4.77 8.22 19.16
C VAL A 1078 -5.81 9.32 19.27
N ARG A 1079 -6.64 9.19 20.31
CA ARG A 1079 -6.86 10.28 21.25
C ARG A 1079 -6.28 9.78 22.59
N MET A 1080 -5.43 10.46 23.34
CA MET A 1080 -4.91 11.84 23.31
C MET A 1080 -3.59 11.80 24.06
N GLN A 1081 -2.47 11.91 23.36
CA GLN A 1081 -1.18 11.78 24.04
C GLN A 1081 -0.86 13.10 24.74
N MET A 1082 -0.93 13.16 26.07
CA MET A 1082 -0.24 14.25 26.79
C MET A 1082 1.27 13.96 26.72
N PRO A 1083 2.13 14.97 26.63
CA PRO A 1083 3.56 14.79 26.84
C PRO A 1083 3.77 14.31 28.27
N THR A 1084 4.90 13.65 28.44
CA THR A 1084 5.32 13.12 29.71
C THR A 1084 5.33 14.18 30.82
N GLY A 1085 4.59 13.92 31.90
CA GLY A 1085 4.84 14.28 33.30
C GLY A 1085 4.89 15.76 33.70
N THR A 1086 4.83 16.70 32.75
CA THR A 1086 5.22 18.09 33.02
C THR A 1086 4.34 19.14 32.37
N VAL A 1087 3.36 18.78 31.54
CA VAL A 1087 2.55 19.74 30.76
C VAL A 1087 1.08 19.64 31.19
N THR A 1088 0.71 20.46 32.17
CA THR A 1088 -0.67 20.55 32.71
C THR A 1088 -1.25 21.95 32.52
N SER A 1089 -0.40 22.93 32.23
CA SER A 1089 -0.74 24.34 32.12
C SER A 1089 -0.11 24.97 30.87
N ILE A 1090 -0.65 26.11 30.46
CA ILE A 1090 -0.09 26.90 29.36
C ILE A 1090 1.35 27.39 29.67
N HIS A 1091 1.71 27.49 30.95
CA HIS A 1091 3.06 27.89 31.38
C HIS A 1091 4.11 26.84 31.02
N ASP A 1092 3.73 25.56 31.02
CA ASP A 1092 4.63 24.44 30.73
C ASP A 1092 5.05 24.39 29.25
N ILE A 1093 4.29 25.07 28.39
CA ILE A 1093 4.54 25.16 26.94
C ILE A 1093 4.87 26.59 26.48
N ALA A 1094 5.02 27.52 27.42
CA ALA A 1094 5.25 28.93 27.13
C ALA A 1094 6.53 29.13 26.32
N ASP A 1095 7.62 28.46 26.73
CA ASP A 1095 8.95 28.59 26.14
C ASP A 1095 9.14 27.83 24.81
N ILE A 1096 8.17 27.01 24.39
CA ILE A 1096 8.21 26.32 23.10
C ILE A 1096 8.02 27.34 21.97
N PRO A 1097 8.95 27.44 21.00
CA PRO A 1097 8.83 28.40 19.90
C PRO A 1097 7.61 28.13 19.01
N VAL A 1098 7.00 29.21 18.49
CA VAL A 1098 5.87 29.11 17.56
C VAL A 1098 6.36 28.70 16.17
N ASP A 1099 5.66 27.75 15.56
CA ASP A 1099 5.81 27.39 14.16
C ASP A 1099 4.92 28.29 13.27
N CYS A 1100 5.55 29.31 12.67
CA CYS A 1100 4.90 30.27 11.80
C CYS A 1100 4.64 29.77 10.36
N THR A 1101 4.88 28.49 10.05
CA THR A 1101 4.57 27.95 8.72
C THR A 1101 3.06 27.89 8.46
N PRO A 1102 2.59 28.07 7.21
CA PRO A 1102 1.18 27.96 6.89
C PRO A 1102 0.66 26.54 7.16
N ALA A 1103 -0.58 26.44 7.63
CA ALA A 1103 -1.33 25.20 7.63
C ALA A 1103 -2.27 25.17 6.41
N ARG A 1104 -2.83 24.00 6.12
CA ARG A 1104 -3.91 23.87 5.12
C ARG A 1104 -5.17 23.43 5.79
N PHE A 1105 -6.31 23.97 5.40
CA PHE A 1105 -7.58 23.56 5.96
C PHE A 1105 -8.66 23.44 4.90
N ARG A 1106 -9.68 22.66 5.21
CA ARG A 1106 -10.95 22.67 4.49
C ARG A 1106 -12.08 22.55 5.49
N LYS A 1107 -13.21 23.14 5.15
CA LYS A 1107 -14.42 23.12 5.97
C LYS A 1107 -15.65 22.78 5.15
N GLY A 1108 -16.74 22.46 5.84
CA GLY A 1108 -18.03 22.13 5.25
C GLY A 1108 -18.24 20.63 5.10
N TYR A 1109 -19.25 20.27 4.30
CA TYR A 1109 -19.79 18.91 4.25
C TYR A 1109 -19.21 18.01 3.15
N ASN A 1110 -18.50 18.62 2.20
CA ASN A 1110 -17.90 17.94 1.06
C ASN A 1110 -16.42 17.63 1.34
N GLU A 1111 -16.10 16.34 1.46
CA GLU A 1111 -14.74 15.86 1.70
C GLU A 1111 -13.80 16.06 0.52
N ASN A 1112 -14.29 16.46 -0.65
CA ASN A 1112 -13.47 16.73 -1.83
C ASN A 1112 -13.25 18.23 -2.06
N SER A 1113 -13.73 19.08 -1.14
CA SER A 1113 -13.43 20.51 -1.18
C SER A 1113 -11.92 20.74 -1.13
N ARG A 1114 -11.47 21.70 -1.97
CA ARG A 1114 -10.07 22.10 -2.07
C ARG A 1114 -9.55 22.57 -0.70
N LEU A 1115 -8.36 22.12 -0.34
CA LEU A 1115 -7.61 22.64 0.80
C LEU A 1115 -7.14 24.08 0.52
N LEU A 1116 -7.38 24.96 1.47
CA LEU A 1116 -6.97 26.36 1.45
C LEU A 1116 -5.80 26.55 2.41
N ASP A 1117 -4.81 27.33 2.00
CA ASP A 1117 -3.73 27.73 2.89
C ASP A 1117 -4.25 28.75 3.91
N ILE A 1118 -3.87 28.55 5.17
CA ILE A 1118 -4.08 29.50 6.25
C ILE A 1118 -2.74 29.89 6.85
N TYR A 1119 -2.55 31.19 7.00
CA TYR A 1119 -1.34 31.79 7.54
C TYR A 1119 -1.61 32.27 8.97
N PRO A 1120 -0.63 32.17 9.87
CA PRO A 1120 -0.75 32.77 11.19
C PRO A 1120 -1.01 34.27 11.04
N ALA A 1121 -2.05 34.79 11.71
CA ALA A 1121 -2.35 36.22 11.74
C ALA A 1121 -1.27 36.99 12.55
N GLU A 1122 -1.40 38.32 12.65
CA GLU A 1122 -0.56 39.16 13.53
C GLU A 1122 -0.55 38.59 14.96
N GLY A 1123 0.50 37.82 15.32
CA GLY A 1123 0.66 37.24 16.65
C GLY A 1123 0.44 35.73 16.78
N ASP A 1124 0.97 34.91 15.86
CA ASP A 1124 1.27 33.49 16.12
C ASP A 1124 0.06 32.52 16.18
N ILE A 1125 -1.12 32.92 15.69
CA ILE A 1125 -2.36 32.13 15.75
C ILE A 1125 -2.93 31.89 14.34
N LEU A 1126 -3.29 30.63 14.05
CA LEU A 1126 -4.09 30.23 12.89
C LEU A 1126 -5.59 30.37 13.23
N ASP A 1127 -6.27 31.39 12.69
CA ASP A 1127 -7.69 31.67 12.96
C ASP A 1127 -8.61 31.03 11.90
N VAL A 1128 -9.43 30.05 12.30
CA VAL A 1128 -10.34 29.31 11.42
C VAL A 1128 -11.79 29.46 11.88
N GLU A 1129 -12.66 29.89 10.96
CA GLU A 1129 -14.10 29.98 11.21
C GLU A 1129 -14.85 28.82 10.55
N ILE A 1130 -15.75 28.19 11.30
CA ILE A 1130 -16.73 27.20 10.80
C ILE A 1130 -18.12 27.52 11.32
N ASN A 1131 -19.15 27.08 10.59
CA ASN A 1131 -20.53 27.16 11.10
C ASN A 1131 -20.86 25.92 11.95
N GLU A 1132 -21.82 26.04 12.87
CA GLU A 1132 -22.31 24.90 13.67
C GLU A 1132 -22.69 23.70 12.77
N GLY A 1133 -22.14 22.53 13.11
CA GLY A 1133 -22.36 21.29 12.37
C GLY A 1133 -21.47 21.10 11.14
N GLU A 1134 -20.71 22.11 10.69
CA GLU A 1134 -19.70 21.92 9.64
C GLU A 1134 -18.53 21.09 10.15
N ARG A 1135 -17.95 20.29 9.27
CA ARG A 1135 -16.70 19.59 9.52
C ARG A 1135 -15.52 20.52 9.20
N ILE A 1136 -14.45 20.42 9.98
CA ILE A 1136 -13.13 20.98 9.71
C ILE A 1136 -12.11 19.86 9.58
N GLU A 1137 -11.20 20.03 8.63
CA GLU A 1137 -9.96 19.29 8.53
C GLU A 1137 -8.81 20.28 8.41
N LEU A 1138 -7.82 20.14 9.29
CA LEU A 1138 -6.65 21.00 9.40
C LEU A 1138 -5.39 20.15 9.27
N GLN A 1139 -4.61 20.42 8.23
CA GLN A 1139 -3.29 19.84 7.98
C GLN A 1139 -2.22 20.79 8.50
N LEU A 1140 -1.59 20.38 9.60
CA LEU A 1140 -0.65 21.16 10.40
C LEU A 1140 0.78 21.16 9.81
N GLY A 1141 1.07 20.30 8.82
CA GLY A 1141 2.38 20.21 8.15
C GLY A 1141 2.35 20.54 6.65
N ASP A 1142 3.53 20.77 6.07
CA ASP A 1142 3.71 21.13 4.64
C ASP A 1142 3.34 20.01 3.65
N GLY A 1143 3.17 18.77 4.13
CA GLY A 1143 2.84 17.59 3.32
C GLY A 1143 3.89 17.24 2.27
N GLY A 1144 5.16 17.63 2.47
CA GLY A 1144 6.27 17.24 1.62
C GLY A 1144 6.75 15.80 1.90
N PRO A 1145 7.36 15.10 0.91
CA PRO A 1145 8.02 13.83 1.15
C PRO A 1145 9.24 14.06 2.06
N GLY A 1146 9.08 13.76 3.36
CA GLY A 1146 10.14 13.92 4.36
C GLY A 1146 9.70 14.24 5.80
N THR A 1147 8.40 14.32 6.11
CA THR A 1147 7.89 14.65 7.45
C THR A 1147 7.65 13.42 8.37
N GLN A 1148 8.10 12.23 7.98
CA GLN A 1148 7.69 10.96 8.60
C GLN A 1148 8.09 10.75 10.08
N ASN A 1149 8.87 11.66 10.69
CA ASN A 1149 9.28 11.55 12.11
C ASN A 1149 8.60 12.56 13.05
N ASN A 1150 7.70 13.42 12.57
CA ASN A 1150 7.04 14.42 13.42
C ASN A 1150 5.72 13.88 13.97
N ARG A 1151 5.72 13.42 15.23
CA ARG A 1151 4.46 13.16 15.97
C ARG A 1151 3.91 14.47 16.55
N PHE A 1152 2.68 14.80 16.17
CA PHE A 1152 1.93 15.91 16.74
C PHE A 1152 1.19 15.47 18.00
N THR A 1153 1.26 16.32 19.01
CA THR A 1153 0.42 16.29 20.21
C THR A 1153 -0.50 17.51 20.18
N GLY A 1154 -1.76 17.38 20.60
CA GLY A 1154 -2.73 18.48 20.57
C GLY A 1154 -3.49 18.66 21.88
N PHE A 1155 -3.77 19.91 22.25
CA PHE A 1155 -4.51 20.29 23.45
C PHE A 1155 -5.54 21.37 23.15
N MET A 1156 -6.58 21.44 23.97
CA MET A 1156 -7.45 22.59 24.08
C MET A 1156 -7.02 23.42 25.29
N VAL A 1157 -7.00 24.75 25.16
CA VAL A 1157 -6.66 25.68 26.24
C VAL A 1157 -7.94 26.13 26.92
N VAL A 1158 -8.00 26.02 28.25
CA VAL A 1158 -9.12 26.49 29.09
C VAL A 1158 -8.54 27.29 30.24
N GLY A 1159 -8.58 28.62 30.15
CA GLY A 1159 -7.87 29.49 31.09
C GLY A 1159 -6.36 29.27 31.06
N ASP A 1160 -5.77 28.92 32.20
CA ASP A 1160 -4.36 28.59 32.35
C ASP A 1160 -4.06 27.08 32.18
N LYS A 1161 -5.08 26.26 31.95
CA LYS A 1161 -4.99 24.79 31.90
C LYS A 1161 -5.01 24.26 30.49
N LEU A 1162 -4.35 23.11 30.31
CA LEU A 1162 -4.42 22.34 29.07
C LEU A 1162 -5.37 21.15 29.28
N HIS A 1163 -6.40 21.12 28.45
CA HIS A 1163 -7.37 20.05 28.36
C HIS A 1163 -7.09 19.21 27.13
N PHE A 1164 -7.69 18.03 27.16
CA PHE A 1164 -7.89 17.24 25.96
C PHE A 1164 -8.61 18.04 24.86
N LEU A 1165 -8.17 17.90 23.60
CA LEU A 1165 -8.92 18.31 22.40
C LEU A 1165 -10.44 17.98 22.49
N PRO A 1166 -11.31 18.82 21.91
CA PRO A 1166 -12.77 18.72 22.08
C PRO A 1166 -13.35 17.34 21.73
N ILE A 1167 -14.37 16.87 22.49
CA ILE A 1167 -15.09 15.63 22.16
C ILE A 1167 -15.56 15.66 20.69
N GLY A 1168 -15.45 14.52 20.01
CA GLY A 1168 -15.73 14.42 18.57
C GLY A 1168 -14.60 14.88 17.61
N SER A 1169 -13.41 15.29 18.08
CA SER A 1169 -12.25 15.59 17.22
C SER A 1169 -11.19 14.47 17.11
N THR A 1170 -10.61 14.22 15.95
CA THR A 1170 -9.51 13.25 15.80
C THR A 1170 -8.20 13.93 15.39
N LEU A 1171 -7.07 13.57 16.01
CA LEU A 1171 -5.73 13.99 15.57
C LEU A 1171 -4.95 12.79 15.03
N LYS A 1172 -4.70 12.75 13.71
CA LYS A 1172 -3.73 11.83 13.11
C LYS A 1172 -2.32 12.35 13.39
N ALA A 1173 -1.79 11.98 14.55
CA ALA A 1173 -0.54 12.52 15.09
C ALA A 1173 0.66 12.42 14.14
N ARG A 1174 0.79 11.32 13.37
CA ARG A 1174 1.91 11.15 12.42
C ARG A 1174 1.75 11.96 11.13
N ASP A 1175 0.51 12.19 10.71
CA ASP A 1175 0.20 12.91 9.48
C ASP A 1175 0.08 14.42 9.73
N GLY A 1176 -0.05 14.83 11.00
CA GLY A 1176 -0.36 16.20 11.37
C GLY A 1176 -1.74 16.64 10.89
N ILE A 1177 -2.73 15.74 10.86
CA ILE A 1177 -4.08 16.06 10.37
C ILE A 1177 -5.07 16.01 11.54
N PHE A 1178 -5.66 17.16 11.84
CA PHE A 1178 -6.74 17.30 12.81
C PHE A 1178 -8.09 17.34 12.10
N PHE A 1179 -9.04 16.55 12.59
CA PHE A 1179 -10.42 16.49 12.14
C PHE A 1179 -11.33 16.89 13.28
N TRP A 1180 -12.38 17.65 12.99
CA TRP A 1180 -13.44 17.85 13.96
C TRP A 1180 -14.74 18.15 13.24
N GLN A 1181 -15.84 17.65 13.78
CA GLN A 1181 -17.16 18.10 13.40
C GLN A 1181 -17.93 18.33 14.71
N PRO A 1182 -18.01 19.57 15.20
CA PRO A 1182 -18.72 19.86 16.42
C PRO A 1182 -20.21 19.57 16.24
N ALA A 1183 -20.77 18.74 17.10
CA ALA A 1183 -22.22 18.53 17.16
C ALA A 1183 -22.91 19.68 17.93
N ALA A 1184 -24.24 19.75 17.88
CA ALA A 1184 -24.98 20.78 18.64
C ALA A 1184 -24.57 20.76 20.12
N GLY A 1185 -24.30 21.92 20.71
CA GLY A 1185 -23.73 22.05 22.06
C GLY A 1185 -22.41 22.82 22.06
N PHE A 1186 -21.57 22.59 21.04
CA PHE A 1186 -20.32 23.32 20.85
C PHE A 1186 -20.58 24.65 20.16
N PHE A 1187 -20.19 25.76 20.80
CA PHE A 1187 -20.37 27.10 20.27
C PHE A 1187 -19.36 28.07 20.87
N GLY A 1188 -18.90 29.03 20.08
CA GLY A 1188 -17.92 30.03 20.50
C GLY A 1188 -16.49 29.73 20.05
N GLU A 1189 -15.52 30.16 20.86
CA GLU A 1189 -14.10 30.10 20.54
C GLU A 1189 -13.41 28.90 21.20
N TYR A 1190 -12.59 28.19 20.43
CA TYR A 1190 -11.77 27.07 20.90
C TYR A 1190 -10.32 27.33 20.58
N GLN A 1191 -9.52 27.56 21.61
CA GLN A 1191 -8.08 27.69 21.50
C GLN A 1191 -7.45 26.31 21.56
N LEU A 1192 -6.77 25.91 20.49
CA LEU A 1192 -6.05 24.65 20.40
C LEU A 1192 -4.55 24.92 20.24
N VAL A 1193 -3.72 24.05 20.81
CA VAL A 1193 -2.27 24.09 20.63
C VAL A 1193 -1.79 22.73 20.16
N PHE A 1194 -1.03 22.71 19.07
CA PHE A 1194 -0.40 21.50 18.55
C PHE A 1194 1.12 21.59 18.65
N ILE A 1195 1.78 20.57 19.19
CA ILE A 1195 3.23 20.54 19.40
C ILE A 1195 3.82 19.38 18.58
N ALA A 1196 4.87 19.65 17.83
CA ALA A 1196 5.64 18.63 17.11
C ALA A 1196 7.14 18.95 17.15
N ARG A 1197 7.99 17.94 16.95
CA ARG A 1197 9.43 18.16 16.76
C ARG A 1197 9.70 18.67 15.35
N ASP A 1198 10.71 19.52 15.16
CA ASP A 1198 11.21 19.89 13.84
C ASP A 1198 12.27 18.89 13.34
N ARG A 1199 12.79 19.10 12.12
CA ARG A 1199 13.85 18.25 11.53
C ARG A 1199 15.16 18.25 12.35
N GLN A 1200 15.31 19.19 13.27
CA GLN A 1200 16.46 19.34 14.16
C GLN A 1200 16.16 18.78 15.57
N GLY A 1201 14.98 18.16 15.79
CA GLY A 1201 14.57 17.56 17.04
C GLY A 1201 14.05 18.56 18.09
N ARG A 1202 13.86 19.83 17.74
CA ARG A 1202 13.33 20.86 18.66
C ARG A 1202 11.82 20.84 18.66
N ASN A 1203 11.19 20.99 19.82
CA ASN A 1203 9.73 21.17 19.89
C ASN A 1203 9.34 22.53 19.31
N LEU A 1204 8.33 22.55 18.45
CA LEU A 1204 7.64 23.74 17.97
C LEU A 1204 6.14 23.61 18.25
N LYS A 1205 5.47 24.74 18.49
CA LYS A 1205 4.02 24.79 18.72
C LYS A 1205 3.29 25.56 17.63
N LYS A 1206 2.11 25.10 17.23
CA LYS A 1206 1.13 25.86 16.43
C LYS A 1206 -0.08 26.17 17.30
N ASN A 1207 -0.41 27.45 17.41
CA ASN A 1207 -1.64 27.89 18.06
C ASN A 1207 -2.73 28.01 16.99
N VAL A 1208 -3.90 27.45 17.27
CA VAL A 1208 -5.04 27.44 16.36
C VAL A 1208 -6.25 27.94 17.14
N LEU A 1209 -6.96 28.93 16.59
CA LEU A 1209 -8.23 29.40 17.13
C LEU A 1209 -9.34 28.94 16.18
N ILE A 1210 -10.25 28.11 16.68
CA ILE A 1210 -11.45 27.71 15.92
C ILE A 1210 -12.65 28.50 16.45
N ARG A 1211 -13.30 29.27 15.58
CA ARG A 1211 -14.53 30.01 15.89
C ARG A 1211 -15.72 29.27 15.29
N ILE A 1212 -16.65 28.84 16.14
CA ILE A 1212 -17.91 28.23 15.71
C ILE A 1212 -18.99 29.30 15.68
N LEU A 1213 -19.45 29.63 14.47
CA LEU A 1213 -20.49 30.61 14.20
C LEU A 1213 -21.87 29.96 14.09
N PRO A 1214 -22.97 30.70 14.34
CA PRO A 1214 -24.32 30.16 14.15
C PRO A 1214 -24.52 29.66 12.72
N LYS A 1215 -25.07 28.45 12.54
CA LYS A 1215 -25.38 27.92 11.20
C LYS A 1215 -26.25 28.86 10.38
N PHE A 1216 -27.18 29.52 11.05
CA PHE A 1216 -28.03 30.56 10.50
C PHE A 1216 -27.71 31.86 11.23
N SER A 1217 -27.03 32.77 10.52
CA SER A 1217 -26.61 34.07 11.04
C SER A 1217 -27.19 35.21 10.21
N LYS A 1218 -27.37 36.36 10.85
CA LYS A 1218 -27.98 37.57 10.26
C LYS A 1218 -27.13 38.28 9.23
#